data_AF-A0A951VYW8-F1
#
_entry.id   AF-A0A951VYW8-F1
#
_cell.length_a   1.000
_cell.length_b   1.000
_cell.length_c   1.000
_cell.angle_alpha   90.00
_cell.angle_beta   90.00
_cell.angle_gamma   90.00
#
_symmetry.space_group_name_H-M   'P 1'
#
loop_
_entity.id
_entity.type
_entity.pdbx_description
1 polymer ?
#
loop_
_entity_poly.entity_id
_entity_poly.type
_entity_poly.pdbx_seq_one_letter_code
_entity_poly.pdbx_strand_id
1 'polypeptide(L)'
;MWSKRAILIFLFSAIPTTGFLVARELPFFRLNEEGAQEFLEKGMFHFNSGNFVAAREYFYRSLDVKSDLSLARRFLGDSYYFTGDYESALEQWESLLESAGHDLMIEDRLNLIQHRFTAINDNQGQYRFFGWIRPSRNRFVPVAVQSDEQGNVFVLSYDPPAIYSFRAKFQPVGTDSNFDDFEQNSQITPVGLARFKGPMSFQLYKDRFYIADYAGDQIFILEKNGRIVTVFGETGSGDAQFRGPSGISVSNNVIFVVDQGNRRIQKFDFDGNLLDSWQPEGLTRPYGISAKDSLLAVSDLSGSVFILDEDGIVRQKIQNQKINRPTNIEWQNSKLFIADEKNGPLIFNLETEQFDELPTLRDHQDKQILIDRAVAVYCDPKDRVYIATGNGQVLQISREAALRSSYDVVMYPIETDRYPEIGFSVRVMDRSSADTIVGGLKAENFMIFENGSRVYPLRVNNMTPFQNRMNLVIVKENSKAMEDDRLDQFLDQGINDIISGIRVSDKIKLNLATTRSISVYQGLERRKLISALRMEPAVIDPHIGRSIYEGITDLVDRKGPAGVLLVVSGQDFTSAFDKYDPTLLIQYANAHAIPIHVICFEIAGSRSETVEIYHRLSQETGGEYVKFFDETARKELYSKMSSIKDPRYLVTYRSTGNSSLQGRFIDVATQIYYRKTTGAADGGYFVP
;
A
#
# COMPACT_ATOMS: atom_id res chain seq x y z
N MET A 1 -54.49 39.53 -27.05
CA MET A 1 -54.68 39.72 -25.59
C MET A 1 -54.65 38.35 -24.93
N TRP A 2 -53.93 38.24 -23.81
CA TRP A 2 -53.37 37.01 -23.23
C TRP A 2 -54.40 36.03 -22.62
N SER A 3 -54.08 34.72 -22.57
CA SER A 3 -53.82 34.03 -21.28
C SER A 3 -53.11 32.68 -21.47
N LYS A 4 -52.28 32.35 -20.48
CA LYS A 4 -51.26 31.30 -20.40
C LYS A 4 -51.86 29.97 -19.92
N ARG A 5 -51.34 28.82 -20.39
CA ARG A 5 -51.07 27.65 -19.54
C ARG A 5 -49.77 26.97 -19.98
N ALA A 6 -48.87 26.85 -19.01
CA ALA A 6 -47.49 26.42 -19.16
C ALA A 6 -47.37 24.91 -19.42
N ILE A 7 -46.50 24.55 -20.36
CA ILE A 7 -45.98 23.21 -20.53
C ILE A 7 -44.80 23.09 -19.55
N LEU A 8 -44.92 22.19 -18.58
CA LEU A 8 -43.79 21.80 -17.73
C LEU A 8 -42.77 21.07 -18.59
N ILE A 9 -41.66 21.75 -18.88
CA ILE A 9 -40.44 21.14 -19.39
C ILE A 9 -39.78 20.47 -18.18
N PHE A 10 -39.71 19.14 -18.18
CA PHE A 10 -38.80 18.43 -17.30
C PHE A 10 -37.37 18.80 -17.72
N LEU A 11 -36.76 19.70 -16.96
CA LEU A 11 -35.30 19.86 -16.93
C LEU A 11 -34.73 18.53 -16.42
N PHE A 12 -34.24 17.69 -17.34
CA PHE A 12 -33.23 16.71 -17.00
C PHE A 12 -32.06 17.50 -16.40
N SER A 13 -31.90 17.45 -15.08
CA SER A 13 -30.62 17.76 -14.47
C SER A 13 -29.61 16.80 -15.07
N ALA A 14 -28.71 17.32 -15.89
CA ALA A 14 -27.59 16.59 -16.45
C ALA A 14 -26.81 15.98 -15.28
N ILE A 15 -26.93 14.66 -15.13
CA ILE A 15 -25.94 13.85 -14.42
C ILE A 15 -24.66 13.98 -15.25
N PRO A 16 -23.51 14.35 -14.67
CA PRO A 16 -22.27 14.37 -15.43
C PRO A 16 -22.02 12.95 -15.94
N THR A 17 -22.09 12.78 -17.26
CA THR A 17 -21.60 11.59 -17.95
C THR A 17 -20.15 11.40 -17.55
N THR A 18 -19.85 10.24 -16.99
CA THR A 18 -18.53 9.78 -16.52
C THR A 18 -17.42 10.12 -17.54
N GLY A 19 -16.52 11.04 -17.19
CA GLY A 19 -15.39 11.46 -18.04
C GLY A 19 -14.31 10.39 -18.28
N PHE A 20 -14.42 9.20 -17.67
CA PHE A 20 -13.43 8.12 -17.74
C PHE A 20 -13.27 7.41 -19.10
N LEU A 21 -14.19 7.60 -20.06
CA LEU A 21 -14.30 6.75 -21.27
C LEU A 21 -14.28 7.53 -22.60
N VAL A 22 -13.92 8.81 -22.58
CA VAL A 22 -13.80 9.59 -23.82
C VAL A 22 -12.44 9.30 -24.47
N ALA A 23 -12.45 8.73 -25.66
CA ALA A 23 -11.24 8.48 -26.43
C ALA A 23 -10.49 9.79 -26.70
N ARG A 24 -9.18 9.81 -26.43
CA ARG A 24 -8.35 10.95 -26.81
C ARG A 24 -8.09 10.93 -28.32
N GLU A 25 -8.76 11.80 -29.05
CA GLU A 25 -8.53 11.97 -30.49
C GLU A 25 -7.41 12.98 -30.76
N LEU A 26 -6.64 12.74 -31.83
CA LEU A 26 -5.67 13.72 -32.30
C LEU A 26 -6.39 14.96 -32.84
N PRO A 27 -5.94 16.17 -32.49
CA PRO A 27 -6.46 17.38 -33.09
C PRO A 27 -6.10 17.45 -34.58
N PHE A 28 -6.82 18.29 -35.33
CA PHE A 28 -6.43 18.60 -36.70
C PHE A 28 -5.12 19.39 -36.71
N PHE A 29 -4.12 18.92 -37.47
CA PHE A 29 -2.85 19.59 -37.67
C PHE A 29 -2.88 20.46 -38.93
N ARG A 30 -2.51 21.72 -38.81
CA ARG A 30 -2.29 22.60 -39.97
C ARG A 30 -0.98 22.24 -40.66
N LEU A 31 -0.81 22.69 -41.90
CA LEU A 31 0.39 22.41 -42.72
C LEU A 31 1.71 22.84 -42.03
N ASN A 32 1.68 23.91 -41.23
CA ASN A 32 2.83 24.39 -40.44
C ASN A 32 2.99 23.69 -39.08
N GLU A 33 2.08 22.78 -38.73
CA GLU A 33 2.05 22.00 -37.48
C GLU A 33 2.33 20.51 -37.73
N GLU A 34 2.56 20.08 -38.99
CA GLU A 34 2.88 18.68 -39.34
C GLU A 34 4.11 18.15 -38.58
N GLY A 35 5.09 19.01 -38.31
CA GLY A 35 6.25 18.67 -37.48
C GLY A 35 5.88 18.29 -36.04
N ALA A 36 4.79 18.84 -35.49
CA ALA A 36 4.31 18.44 -34.16
C ALA A 36 3.82 16.99 -34.17
N GLN A 37 3.08 16.58 -35.22
CA GLN A 37 2.61 15.20 -35.35
C GLN A 37 3.80 14.23 -35.49
N GLU A 38 4.79 14.56 -36.33
CA GLU A 38 5.98 13.71 -36.51
C GLU A 38 6.76 13.54 -35.19
N PHE A 39 6.94 14.61 -34.43
CA PHE A 39 7.59 14.54 -33.12
C PHE A 39 6.76 13.75 -32.11
N LEU A 40 5.44 13.89 -32.10
CA LEU A 40 4.55 13.09 -31.26
C LEU A 40 4.67 11.59 -31.58
N GLU A 41 4.66 11.21 -32.85
CA GLU A 41 4.81 9.82 -33.30
C GLU A 41 6.17 9.23 -32.86
N LYS A 42 7.26 9.98 -33.06
CA LYS A 42 8.60 9.59 -32.58
C LYS A 42 8.67 9.49 -31.06
N GLY A 43 8.05 10.43 -30.36
CA GLY A 43 7.95 10.42 -28.90
C GLY A 43 7.25 9.16 -28.41
N MET A 44 6.10 8.81 -29.00
CA MET A 44 5.36 7.60 -28.67
C MET A 44 6.14 6.32 -29.01
N PHE A 45 6.88 6.30 -30.12
CA PHE A 45 7.75 5.17 -30.46
C PHE A 45 8.81 4.95 -29.37
N HIS A 46 9.52 6.01 -28.96
CA HIS A 46 10.52 5.92 -27.91
C HIS A 46 9.91 5.57 -26.54
N PHE A 47 8.74 6.12 -26.22
CA PHE A 47 8.00 5.81 -25.00
C PHE A 47 7.63 4.33 -24.93
N ASN A 48 7.02 3.80 -26.00
CA ASN A 48 6.63 2.40 -26.08
C ASN A 48 7.83 1.43 -26.19
N SER A 49 9.02 1.94 -26.51
CA SER A 49 10.28 1.21 -26.46
C SER A 49 10.99 1.29 -25.10
N GLY A 50 10.38 1.92 -24.08
CA GLY A 50 10.99 2.11 -22.76
C GLY A 50 12.07 3.19 -22.68
N ASN A 51 12.35 3.91 -23.77
CA ASN A 51 13.34 5.00 -23.81
C ASN A 51 12.69 6.34 -23.45
N PHE A 52 12.35 6.50 -22.19
CA PHE A 52 11.62 7.67 -21.67
C PHE A 52 12.41 8.99 -21.80
N VAL A 53 13.74 8.94 -21.72
CA VAL A 53 14.58 10.14 -21.90
C VAL A 53 14.48 10.66 -23.34
N ALA A 54 14.57 9.78 -24.34
CA ALA A 54 14.38 10.18 -25.73
C ALA A 54 12.93 10.61 -26.00
N ALA A 55 11.95 9.90 -25.43
CA ALA A 55 10.54 10.23 -25.57
C ALA A 55 10.24 11.66 -25.08
N ARG A 56 10.78 12.03 -23.91
CA ARG A 56 10.68 13.36 -23.32
C ARG A 56 11.13 14.46 -24.29
N GLU A 57 12.31 14.30 -24.89
CA GLU A 57 12.86 15.27 -25.86
C GLU A 57 11.92 15.47 -27.07
N TYR A 58 11.34 14.40 -27.59
CA TYR A 58 10.42 14.47 -28.72
C TYR A 58 9.07 15.08 -28.34
N PHE A 59 8.52 14.74 -27.17
CA PHE A 59 7.29 15.39 -26.70
C PHE A 59 7.48 16.89 -26.43
N TYR A 60 8.64 17.30 -25.91
CA TYR A 60 8.99 18.72 -25.79
C TYR A 60 8.99 19.42 -27.14
N ARG A 61 9.70 18.88 -28.13
CA ARG A 61 9.73 19.45 -29.49
C ARG A 61 8.34 19.50 -30.13
N SER A 62 7.49 18.52 -29.84
CA SER A 62 6.10 18.52 -30.28
C SER A 62 5.32 19.68 -29.67
N LEU A 63 5.52 19.97 -28.37
CA LEU A 63 4.87 21.07 -27.66
C LEU A 63 5.43 22.44 -28.04
N ASP A 64 6.72 22.52 -28.43
CA ASP A 64 7.32 23.75 -28.95
C ASP A 64 6.67 24.20 -30.26
N VAL A 65 6.28 23.23 -31.10
CA VAL A 65 5.54 23.51 -32.35
C VAL A 65 4.06 23.74 -32.06
N LYS A 66 3.45 22.95 -31.17
CA LYS A 66 2.02 23.01 -30.84
C LYS A 66 1.79 22.84 -29.33
N SER A 67 1.73 23.94 -28.59
CA SER A 67 1.74 23.95 -27.12
C SER A 67 0.45 23.46 -26.44
N ASP A 68 -0.67 23.49 -27.18
CA ASP A 68 -1.99 23.00 -26.77
C ASP A 68 -2.20 21.50 -27.03
N LEU A 69 -1.15 20.77 -27.47
CA LEU A 69 -1.24 19.35 -27.75
C LEU A 69 -1.29 18.52 -26.46
N SER A 70 -2.51 18.33 -25.93
CA SER A 70 -2.78 17.59 -24.69
C SER A 70 -2.12 16.23 -24.62
N LEU A 71 -2.10 15.49 -25.74
CA LEU A 71 -1.51 14.14 -25.80
C LEU A 71 0.02 14.16 -25.60
N ALA A 72 0.72 15.10 -26.22
CA ALA A 72 2.17 15.24 -26.02
C ALA A 72 2.48 15.63 -24.58
N ARG A 73 1.72 16.56 -23.98
CA ARG A 73 1.88 16.96 -22.57
C ARG A 73 1.60 15.81 -21.61
N ARG A 74 0.55 15.03 -21.88
CA ARG A 74 0.19 13.82 -21.13
C ARG A 74 1.36 12.83 -21.06
N PHE A 75 1.93 12.45 -22.20
CA PHE A 75 3.04 11.48 -22.24
C PHE A 75 4.40 12.09 -21.88
N LEU A 76 4.55 13.41 -21.97
CA LEU A 76 5.70 14.11 -21.42
C LEU A 76 5.77 13.93 -19.90
N GLY A 77 4.65 14.14 -19.20
CA GLY A 77 4.57 13.87 -17.76
C GLY A 77 4.84 12.40 -17.41
N ASP A 78 4.40 11.44 -18.23
CA ASP A 78 4.72 10.03 -18.00
C ASP A 78 6.19 9.71 -18.21
N SER A 79 6.81 10.36 -19.20
CA SER A 79 8.24 10.21 -19.45
C SER A 79 9.04 10.68 -18.24
N TYR A 80 8.64 11.80 -17.62
CA TYR A 80 9.23 12.29 -16.37
C TYR A 80 9.02 11.32 -15.20
N TYR A 81 7.78 10.87 -14.99
CA TYR A 81 7.42 9.88 -13.97
C TYR A 81 8.26 8.60 -14.06
N PHE A 82 8.35 8.01 -15.26
CA PHE A 82 9.12 6.79 -15.48
C PHE A 82 10.63 6.98 -15.40
N THR A 83 11.12 8.22 -15.33
CA THR A 83 12.53 8.54 -15.05
C THR A 83 12.81 8.99 -13.62
N GLY A 84 11.79 9.00 -12.76
CA GLY A 84 11.90 9.38 -11.35
C GLY A 84 11.90 10.88 -11.07
N ASP A 85 11.54 11.71 -12.05
CA ASP A 85 11.46 13.18 -11.88
C ASP A 85 10.00 13.55 -11.67
N TYR A 86 9.51 13.30 -10.45
CA TYR A 86 8.09 13.46 -10.13
C TYR A 86 7.64 14.91 -10.08
N GLU A 87 8.55 15.84 -9.75
CA GLU A 87 8.25 17.28 -9.73
C GLU A 87 7.89 17.77 -11.14
N SER A 88 8.74 17.49 -12.12
CA SER A 88 8.45 17.83 -13.52
C SER A 88 7.22 17.10 -14.05
N ALA A 89 6.97 15.86 -13.62
CA ALA A 89 5.77 15.12 -13.99
C ALA A 89 4.49 15.81 -13.49
N LEU A 90 4.49 16.25 -12.23
CA LEU A 90 3.38 16.99 -11.61
C LEU A 90 3.12 18.29 -12.36
N GLU A 91 4.15 19.09 -12.65
CA GLU A 91 4.01 20.35 -13.39
C GLU A 91 3.32 20.15 -14.76
N GLN A 92 3.70 19.10 -15.50
CA GLN A 92 3.08 18.84 -16.81
C GLN A 92 1.61 18.43 -16.70
N TRP A 93 1.26 17.64 -15.68
CA TRP A 93 -0.10 17.18 -15.45
C TRP A 93 -1.00 18.27 -14.88
N GLU A 94 -0.50 19.13 -13.99
CA GLU A 94 -1.19 20.33 -13.50
C GLU A 94 -1.53 21.26 -14.66
N SER A 95 -0.53 21.58 -15.50
CA SER A 95 -0.73 22.39 -16.70
C SER A 95 -1.72 21.76 -17.69
N LEU A 96 -1.75 20.43 -17.78
CA LEU A 96 -2.73 19.72 -18.61
C LEU A 96 -4.16 19.88 -18.07
N LEU A 97 -4.38 19.74 -16.76
CA LEU A 97 -5.69 19.90 -16.15
C LEU A 97 -6.21 21.34 -16.27
N GLU A 98 -5.33 22.33 -16.15
CA GLU A 98 -5.68 23.74 -16.34
C GLU A 98 -6.14 24.06 -17.78
N SER A 99 -5.53 23.41 -18.78
CA SER A 99 -5.74 23.72 -20.19
C SER A 99 -6.80 22.85 -20.89
N ALA A 100 -6.92 21.57 -20.51
CA ALA A 100 -7.80 20.60 -21.17
C ALA A 100 -9.08 20.28 -20.37
N GLY A 101 -9.19 20.71 -19.11
CA GLY A 101 -10.32 20.44 -18.23
C GLY A 101 -10.20 19.13 -17.45
N HIS A 102 -11.35 18.60 -16.98
CA HIS A 102 -11.41 17.43 -16.10
C HIS A 102 -10.97 16.12 -16.81
N ASP A 103 -9.73 15.69 -16.55
CA ASP A 103 -9.23 14.34 -16.86
C ASP A 103 -9.05 13.58 -15.53
N LEU A 104 -10.05 12.76 -15.18
CA LEU A 104 -10.08 11.99 -13.93
C LEU A 104 -8.86 11.08 -13.76
N MET A 105 -8.23 10.68 -14.86
CA MET A 105 -7.04 9.83 -14.85
C MET A 105 -5.81 10.57 -14.34
N ILE A 106 -5.68 11.81 -14.79
CA ILE A 106 -4.60 12.70 -14.42
C ILE A 106 -4.83 13.27 -13.03
N GLU A 107 -6.06 13.62 -12.68
CA GLU A 107 -6.44 13.98 -11.32
C GLU A 107 -6.10 12.85 -10.33
N ASP A 108 -6.43 11.60 -10.65
CA ASP A 108 -6.12 10.44 -9.80
C ASP A 108 -4.61 10.22 -9.64
N ARG A 109 -3.83 10.43 -10.70
CA ARG A 109 -2.37 10.28 -10.66
C ARG A 109 -1.70 11.40 -9.87
N LEU A 110 -2.15 12.63 -10.09
CA LEU A 110 -1.68 13.81 -9.38
C LEU A 110 -1.96 13.71 -7.88
N ASN A 111 -3.19 13.35 -7.50
CA ASN A 111 -3.54 13.11 -6.10
C ASN A 111 -2.69 12.00 -5.47
N LEU A 112 -2.38 10.93 -6.21
CA LEU A 112 -1.52 9.86 -5.71
C LEU A 112 -0.09 10.34 -5.44
N ILE A 113 0.52 11.04 -6.41
CA ILE A 113 1.90 11.51 -6.23
C ILE A 113 1.95 12.58 -5.13
N GLN A 114 1.01 13.52 -5.12
CA GLN A 114 0.89 14.52 -4.05
C GLN A 114 0.67 13.84 -2.69
N HIS A 115 -0.19 12.83 -2.59
CA HIS A 115 -0.36 12.04 -1.36
C HIS A 115 0.94 11.37 -0.92
N ARG A 116 1.77 10.83 -1.83
CA ARG A 116 3.08 10.27 -1.46
C ARG A 116 4.05 11.34 -0.94
N PHE A 117 3.99 12.55 -1.49
CA PHE A 117 4.74 13.70 -0.98
C PHE A 117 4.21 14.20 0.37
N THR A 118 2.89 14.13 0.61
CA THR A 118 2.22 14.64 1.82
C THR A 118 1.92 13.60 2.88
N ALA A 119 2.14 12.29 2.63
CA ALA A 119 1.93 11.21 3.60
C ALA A 119 2.89 11.27 4.81
N ILE A 120 3.86 12.19 4.79
CA ILE A 120 4.62 12.58 5.98
C ILE A 120 3.82 13.54 6.89
N ASN A 121 2.69 14.12 6.45
CA ASN A 121 1.99 15.20 7.16
C ASN A 121 0.44 15.27 7.05
N ASP A 122 -0.27 14.38 6.33
CA ASP A 122 -1.73 14.56 6.17
C ASP A 122 -2.58 14.06 7.36
N ASN A 123 -2.64 14.91 8.39
CA ASN A 123 -3.59 14.83 9.49
C ASN A 123 -4.92 15.58 9.20
N GLN A 124 -5.19 16.02 7.96
CA GLN A 124 -6.22 17.04 7.65
C GLN A 124 -7.45 16.52 6.84
N GLY A 125 -7.41 15.32 6.26
CA GLY A 125 -8.56 14.76 5.54
C GLY A 125 -9.80 14.49 6.42
N GLN A 126 -10.97 15.02 6.04
CA GLN A 126 -12.23 14.79 6.77
C GLN A 126 -12.77 13.36 6.57
N TYR A 127 -13.31 12.76 7.65
CA TYR A 127 -14.03 11.48 7.59
C TYR A 127 -15.38 11.61 6.89
N ARG A 128 -15.68 10.65 6.03
CA ARG A 128 -16.99 10.49 5.39
C ARG A 128 -17.60 9.14 5.70
N PHE A 129 -18.92 9.10 5.72
CA PHE A 129 -19.68 7.87 5.77
C PHE A 129 -19.52 7.07 4.48
N PHE A 130 -19.34 5.76 4.62
CA PHE A 130 -19.19 4.84 3.49
C PHE A 130 -20.33 3.84 3.37
N GLY A 131 -20.81 3.29 4.49
CA GLY A 131 -21.85 2.27 4.43
C GLY A 131 -22.20 1.68 5.78
N TRP A 132 -23.28 0.88 5.78
CA TRP A 132 -23.75 0.14 6.93
C TRP A 132 -23.49 -1.35 6.78
N ILE A 133 -23.12 -1.98 7.89
CA ILE A 133 -23.08 -3.43 8.05
C ILE A 133 -24.24 -3.81 8.98
N ARG A 134 -25.21 -4.53 8.42
CA ARG A 134 -26.40 -5.04 9.11
C ARG A 134 -26.71 -6.44 8.58
N PRO A 135 -26.92 -7.45 9.44
CA PRO A 135 -27.40 -8.74 8.98
C PRO A 135 -28.88 -8.68 8.62
N SER A 136 -29.28 -9.47 7.63
CA SER A 136 -30.56 -9.30 6.93
C SER A 136 -31.75 -9.96 7.61
N ARG A 137 -31.56 -10.84 8.62
CA ARG A 137 -32.62 -11.77 9.08
C ARG A 137 -32.72 -12.06 10.59
N ASN A 138 -31.78 -11.63 11.45
CA ASN A 138 -31.76 -12.01 12.88
C ASN A 138 -31.52 -10.82 13.82
N ARG A 139 -31.85 -11.01 15.12
CA ARG A 139 -31.34 -10.19 16.22
C ARG A 139 -29.81 -10.12 16.10
N PHE A 140 -29.25 -8.93 16.22
CA PHE A 140 -27.82 -8.70 16.04
C PHE A 140 -27.37 -7.61 16.99
N VAL A 141 -26.42 -7.94 17.86
CA VAL A 141 -25.92 -7.05 18.90
C VAL A 141 -24.41 -7.01 18.77
N PRO A 142 -23.85 -6.13 17.90
CA PRO A 142 -22.43 -6.09 17.66
C PRO A 142 -21.70 -5.54 18.89
N VAL A 143 -20.71 -6.27 19.36
CA VAL A 143 -19.89 -5.92 20.53
C VAL A 143 -18.43 -5.72 20.21
N ALA A 144 -17.96 -6.24 19.07
CA ALA A 144 -16.64 -5.98 18.52
C ALA A 144 -16.64 -6.16 17.00
N VAL A 145 -15.73 -5.49 16.32
CA VAL A 145 -15.56 -5.53 14.87
C VAL A 145 -14.07 -5.50 14.54
N GLN A 146 -13.63 -6.27 13.53
CA GLN A 146 -12.29 -6.21 12.95
C GLN A 146 -12.31 -6.60 11.47
N SER A 147 -11.23 -6.36 10.72
CA SER A 147 -11.11 -6.80 9.33
C SER A 147 -9.83 -7.59 9.08
N ASP A 148 -9.83 -8.41 8.02
CA ASP A 148 -8.59 -8.99 7.48
C ASP A 148 -8.01 -8.16 6.33
N GLU A 149 -6.78 -8.48 5.94
CA GLU A 149 -6.10 -7.90 4.77
C GLU A 149 -6.87 -8.12 3.45
N GLN A 150 -7.79 -9.09 3.43
CA GLN A 150 -8.64 -9.37 2.28
C GLN A 150 -9.87 -8.46 2.20
N GLY A 151 -10.10 -7.61 3.21
CA GLY A 151 -11.23 -6.69 3.30
C GLY A 151 -12.52 -7.37 3.74
N ASN A 152 -12.44 -8.58 4.30
CA ASN A 152 -13.57 -9.17 5.01
C ASN A 152 -13.69 -8.51 6.37
N VAL A 153 -14.90 -8.12 6.74
CA VAL A 153 -15.19 -7.53 8.05
C VAL A 153 -15.84 -8.59 8.92
N PHE A 154 -15.28 -8.83 10.09
CA PHE A 154 -15.78 -9.76 11.09
C PHE A 154 -16.41 -8.97 12.22
N VAL A 155 -17.64 -9.31 12.57
CA VAL A 155 -18.37 -8.68 13.67
C VAL A 155 -18.77 -9.74 14.68
N LEU A 156 -18.30 -9.59 15.91
CA LEU A 156 -18.73 -10.41 17.02
C LEU A 156 -20.07 -9.88 17.52
N SER A 157 -21.08 -10.74 17.52
CA SER A 157 -22.39 -10.46 18.12
C SER A 157 -22.49 -11.10 19.49
N TYR A 158 -23.07 -10.37 20.45
CA TYR A 158 -23.44 -10.92 21.75
C TYR A 158 -24.67 -11.83 21.67
N ASP A 159 -25.65 -11.47 20.84
CA ASP A 159 -26.89 -12.23 20.68
C ASP A 159 -27.42 -12.21 19.22
N PRO A 160 -27.51 -13.38 18.53
CA PRO A 160 -27.00 -14.67 18.99
C PRO A 160 -25.45 -14.67 18.96
N PRO A 161 -24.81 -15.36 19.91
CA PRO A 161 -23.37 -15.29 20.09
C PRO A 161 -22.65 -16.01 18.95
N ALA A 162 -22.02 -15.24 18.06
CA ALA A 162 -21.28 -15.73 16.91
C ALA A 162 -20.41 -14.61 16.31
N ILE A 163 -19.41 -14.99 15.52
CA ILE A 163 -18.69 -14.07 14.65
C ILE A 163 -19.34 -14.12 13.27
N TYR A 164 -19.80 -12.98 12.77
CA TYR A 164 -20.41 -12.84 11.45
C TYR A 164 -19.37 -12.25 10.51
N SER A 165 -19.11 -12.91 9.39
CA SER A 165 -18.28 -12.32 8.33
C SER A 165 -19.16 -11.61 7.32
N PHE A 166 -18.71 -10.43 6.95
CA PHE A 166 -19.33 -9.59 5.95
C PHE A 166 -18.31 -9.30 4.87
N ARG A 167 -18.79 -9.33 3.63
CA ARG A 167 -18.07 -8.86 2.48
C ARG A 167 -18.85 -7.71 1.88
N ALA A 168 -18.16 -6.74 1.33
CA ALA A 168 -18.84 -5.67 0.65
C ALA A 168 -19.51 -6.21 -0.66
N LYS A 169 -20.79 -5.88 -0.93
CA LYS A 169 -21.57 -6.22 -2.15
C LYS A 169 -21.15 -5.50 -3.44
N PHE A 170 -20.77 -6.21 -4.50
CA PHE A 170 -20.52 -5.62 -5.83
C PHE A 170 -21.69 -4.71 -6.28
N GLN A 171 -21.44 -3.43 -6.58
CA GLN A 171 -22.39 -2.55 -7.24
C GLN A 171 -21.75 -2.01 -8.53
N PRO A 172 -22.32 -2.33 -9.71
CA PRO A 172 -21.97 -1.65 -10.94
C PRO A 172 -22.20 -0.14 -10.80
N VAL A 173 -21.31 0.66 -11.41
CA VAL A 173 -21.52 2.10 -11.53
C VAL A 173 -22.87 2.34 -12.23
N GLY A 174 -23.79 3.06 -11.59
CA GLY A 174 -25.07 3.48 -12.18
C GLY A 174 -26.30 2.65 -11.83
N THR A 175 -26.24 1.72 -10.87
CA THR A 175 -27.44 1.00 -10.40
C THR A 175 -27.87 1.47 -9.01
N ASP A 176 -28.98 2.22 -8.93
CA ASP A 176 -29.68 2.50 -7.67
C ASP A 176 -30.26 1.19 -7.11
N SER A 177 -29.62 0.55 -6.11
CA SER A 177 -30.36 -0.38 -5.25
C SER A 177 -29.69 -0.71 -3.90
N ASN A 178 -30.47 -0.43 -2.85
CA ASN A 178 -30.49 -0.98 -1.48
C ASN A 178 -29.30 -0.76 -0.52
N PHE A 179 -29.64 -0.06 0.56
CA PHE A 179 -28.89 0.50 1.70
C PHE A 179 -28.03 -0.45 2.58
N ASP A 180 -27.74 -1.66 2.12
CA ASP A 180 -26.86 -2.61 2.82
C ASP A 180 -25.66 -2.94 1.91
N ASP A 181 -24.59 -2.14 1.97
CA ASP A 181 -23.40 -2.29 1.09
C ASP A 181 -22.55 -3.52 1.40
N PHE A 182 -22.94 -4.27 2.43
CA PHE A 182 -22.31 -5.49 2.89
C PHE A 182 -23.28 -6.67 2.83
N GLU A 183 -22.80 -7.78 2.30
CA GLU A 183 -23.45 -9.08 2.34
C GLU A 183 -22.80 -9.93 3.43
N GLN A 184 -23.64 -10.52 4.27
CA GLN A 184 -23.19 -11.53 5.21
C GLN A 184 -22.77 -12.77 4.40
N ASN A 185 -21.52 -13.19 4.56
CA ASN A 185 -20.94 -14.31 3.82
C ASN A 185 -20.92 -15.59 4.66
N SER A 186 -20.59 -15.49 5.95
CA SER A 186 -20.58 -16.65 6.85
C SER A 186 -20.93 -16.29 8.30
N GLN A 187 -21.36 -17.30 9.04
CA GLN A 187 -21.51 -17.26 10.50
C GLN A 187 -20.58 -18.29 11.11
N ILE A 188 -19.69 -17.84 11.99
CA ILE A 188 -18.62 -18.62 12.59
C ILE A 188 -18.94 -18.79 14.07
N THR A 189 -18.99 -20.05 14.50
CA THR A 189 -19.19 -20.46 15.89
C THR A 189 -18.19 -21.55 16.24
N PRO A 190 -17.85 -21.74 17.53
CA PRO A 190 -16.94 -22.81 17.93
C PRO A 190 -17.49 -24.19 17.51
N VAL A 191 -16.71 -24.91 16.71
CA VAL A 191 -17.03 -26.29 16.29
C VAL A 191 -16.59 -27.24 17.40
N GLY A 192 -17.53 -28.01 17.95
CA GLY A 192 -17.29 -28.93 19.08
C GLY A 192 -18.42 -28.93 20.10
N LEU A 193 -18.12 -29.22 21.38
CA LEU A 193 -19.07 -29.15 22.49
C LEU A 193 -19.10 -27.78 23.18
N ALA A 194 -18.01 -27.02 23.14
CA ALA A 194 -17.94 -25.69 23.75
C ALA A 194 -18.74 -24.66 22.94
N ARG A 195 -19.40 -23.72 23.62
CA ARG A 195 -20.21 -22.65 23.03
C ARG A 195 -19.89 -21.34 23.73
N PHE A 196 -19.98 -20.25 22.98
CA PHE A 196 -19.95 -18.91 23.56
C PHE A 196 -21.14 -18.73 24.51
N LYS A 197 -20.90 -18.16 25.69
CA LYS A 197 -21.95 -17.85 26.68
C LYS A 197 -22.33 -16.37 26.66
N GLY A 198 -21.38 -15.48 26.42
CA GLY A 198 -21.56 -14.04 26.34
C GLY A 198 -20.26 -13.36 25.92
N PRO A 199 -19.86 -13.50 24.65
CA PRO A 199 -18.59 -12.97 24.17
C PRO A 199 -18.66 -11.45 24.01
N MET A 200 -17.61 -10.75 24.42
CA MET A 200 -17.60 -9.28 24.47
C MET A 200 -16.52 -8.62 23.61
N SER A 201 -15.40 -9.31 23.39
CA SER A 201 -14.29 -8.77 22.61
C SER A 201 -13.61 -9.89 21.84
N PHE A 202 -13.07 -9.56 20.67
CA PHE A 202 -12.16 -10.45 19.96
C PHE A 202 -11.05 -9.67 19.27
N GLN A 203 -9.96 -10.37 18.98
CA GLN A 203 -8.94 -9.94 18.02
C GLN A 203 -8.63 -11.02 17.00
N LEU A 204 -8.46 -10.60 15.74
CA LEU A 204 -7.94 -11.37 14.64
C LEU A 204 -6.42 -11.16 14.55
N TYR A 205 -5.65 -12.24 14.69
CA TYR A 205 -4.19 -12.22 14.56
C TYR A 205 -3.70 -13.48 13.87
N LYS A 206 -2.85 -13.35 12.84
CA LYS A 206 -2.30 -14.45 12.02
C LYS A 206 -3.35 -15.53 11.66
N ASP A 207 -4.50 -15.09 11.14
CA ASP A 207 -5.66 -15.93 10.76
C ASP A 207 -6.37 -16.70 11.88
N ARG A 208 -6.19 -16.30 13.14
CA ARG A 208 -6.93 -16.84 14.29
C ARG A 208 -7.72 -15.77 15.02
N PHE A 209 -8.88 -16.15 15.54
CA PHE A 209 -9.67 -15.32 16.43
C PHE A 209 -9.34 -15.65 17.88
N TYR A 210 -9.05 -14.62 18.66
CA TYR A 210 -8.83 -14.66 20.09
C TYR A 210 -10.03 -13.95 20.73
N ILE A 211 -10.86 -14.66 21.48
CA ILE A 211 -12.15 -14.15 21.95
C ILE A 211 -12.19 -14.19 23.48
N ALA A 212 -12.60 -13.08 24.09
CA ALA A 212 -12.96 -13.01 25.50
C ALA A 212 -14.45 -13.33 25.68
N ASP A 213 -14.75 -14.50 26.25
CA ASP A 213 -16.10 -14.92 26.61
C ASP A 213 -16.45 -14.47 28.02
N TYR A 214 -16.97 -13.25 28.13
CA TYR A 214 -17.23 -12.57 29.40
C TYR A 214 -18.12 -13.38 30.35
N ALA A 215 -19.24 -13.94 29.85
CA ALA A 215 -20.14 -14.73 30.71
C ALA A 215 -19.64 -16.16 30.96
N GLY A 216 -18.66 -16.61 30.18
CA GLY A 216 -18.05 -17.93 30.33
C GLY A 216 -16.82 -17.97 31.23
N ASP A 217 -16.27 -16.81 31.59
CA ASP A 217 -14.98 -16.66 32.27
C ASP A 217 -13.84 -17.39 31.51
N GLN A 218 -13.91 -17.36 30.18
CA GLN A 218 -13.07 -18.17 29.28
C GLN A 218 -12.54 -17.37 28.11
N ILE A 219 -11.37 -17.77 27.63
CA ILE A 219 -10.76 -17.29 26.40
C ILE A 219 -10.78 -18.39 25.35
N PHE A 220 -11.25 -18.06 24.15
CA PHE A 220 -11.26 -18.97 23.01
C PHE A 220 -10.22 -18.55 21.98
N ILE A 221 -9.46 -19.50 21.45
CA ILE A 221 -8.64 -19.34 20.25
C ILE A 221 -9.22 -20.22 19.16
N LEU A 222 -9.69 -19.62 18.07
CA LEU A 222 -10.37 -20.30 16.96
C LEU A 222 -9.66 -20.04 15.63
N GLU A 223 -9.70 -21.01 14.74
CA GLU A 223 -9.46 -20.77 13.31
C GLU A 223 -10.65 -20.05 12.66
N LYS A 224 -10.43 -19.42 11.50
CA LYS A 224 -11.50 -18.75 10.72
C LYS A 224 -12.68 -19.66 10.31
N ASN A 225 -12.47 -20.98 10.30
CA ASN A 225 -13.51 -21.98 10.04
C ASN A 225 -14.32 -22.37 11.30
N GLY A 226 -14.02 -21.79 12.46
CA GLY A 226 -14.66 -22.08 13.75
C GLY A 226 -14.04 -23.23 14.53
N ARG A 227 -13.02 -23.92 14.01
CA ARG A 227 -12.31 -24.98 14.73
C ARG A 227 -11.61 -24.40 15.95
N ILE A 228 -11.85 -25.02 17.10
CA ILE A 228 -11.19 -24.66 18.35
C ILE A 228 -9.72 -25.08 18.27
N VAL A 229 -8.82 -24.12 18.52
CA VAL A 229 -7.39 -24.37 18.72
C VAL A 229 -7.15 -24.61 20.21
N THR A 230 -7.57 -23.65 21.04
CA THR A 230 -7.39 -23.69 22.50
C THR A 230 -8.58 -23.01 23.19
N VAL A 231 -8.97 -23.50 24.36
CA VAL A 231 -9.84 -22.79 25.31
C VAL A 231 -9.20 -22.88 26.68
N PHE A 232 -9.09 -21.75 27.36
CA PHE A 232 -8.53 -21.69 28.71
C PHE A 232 -9.27 -20.66 29.56
N GLY A 233 -9.07 -20.73 30.88
CA GLY A 233 -9.81 -19.94 31.85
C GLY A 233 -10.93 -20.69 32.53
N GLU A 234 -11.17 -20.31 33.78
CA GLU A 234 -12.31 -20.73 34.59
C GLU A 234 -12.68 -19.61 35.58
N THR A 235 -13.88 -19.68 36.14
CA THR A 235 -14.35 -18.71 37.12
C THR A 235 -13.45 -18.71 38.37
N GLY A 236 -12.90 -17.55 38.71
CA GLY A 236 -12.12 -17.39 39.93
C GLY A 236 -11.27 -16.13 39.96
N SER A 237 -10.34 -16.09 40.91
CA SER A 237 -9.41 -14.97 41.12
C SER A 237 -7.94 -15.41 41.21
N GLY A 238 -7.66 -16.71 41.09
CA GLY A 238 -6.31 -17.26 41.02
C GLY A 238 -5.67 -17.05 39.65
N ASP A 239 -4.46 -17.56 39.49
CA ASP A 239 -3.70 -17.49 38.24
C ASP A 239 -4.43 -18.20 37.10
N ALA A 240 -4.50 -17.55 35.93
CA ALA A 240 -5.24 -18.00 34.75
C ALA A 240 -6.76 -18.18 34.94
N GLN A 241 -7.32 -17.79 36.10
CA GLN A 241 -8.76 -17.71 36.32
C GLN A 241 -9.28 -16.30 35.96
N PHE A 242 -10.57 -16.19 35.64
CA PHE A 242 -11.18 -14.93 35.25
C PHE A 242 -12.48 -14.66 35.99
N ARG A 243 -12.84 -13.38 36.06
CA ARG A 243 -14.17 -12.94 36.45
C ARG A 243 -14.65 -11.85 35.49
N GLY A 244 -15.31 -12.25 34.42
CA GLY A 244 -15.76 -11.36 33.35
C GLY A 244 -14.60 -10.82 32.53
N PRO A 245 -13.89 -11.66 31.75
CA PRO A 245 -12.90 -11.17 30.80
C PRO A 245 -13.59 -10.32 29.73
N SER A 246 -13.27 -9.03 29.67
CA SER A 246 -14.05 -8.04 28.90
C SER A 246 -13.34 -7.54 27.64
N GLY A 247 -12.00 -7.59 27.63
CA GLY A 247 -11.17 -7.09 26.54
C GLY A 247 -9.99 -8.03 26.30
N ILE A 248 -9.61 -8.17 25.04
CA ILE A 248 -8.47 -8.99 24.63
C ILE A 248 -7.64 -8.24 23.60
N SER A 249 -6.32 -8.30 23.74
CA SER A 249 -5.39 -7.81 22.72
C SER A 249 -4.21 -8.78 22.53
N VAL A 250 -3.58 -8.75 21.37
CA VAL A 250 -2.50 -9.62 20.92
C VAL A 250 -1.46 -8.73 20.27
N SER A 251 -0.26 -8.76 20.83
CA SER A 251 0.94 -8.09 20.30
C SER A 251 2.16 -8.95 20.63
N ASN A 252 3.24 -8.86 19.86
CA ASN A 252 4.53 -9.50 20.17
C ASN A 252 4.43 -11.00 20.57
N ASN A 253 3.53 -11.74 19.92
CA ASN A 253 3.20 -13.15 20.18
C ASN A 253 2.68 -13.46 21.61
N VAL A 254 2.11 -12.49 22.31
CA VAL A 254 1.47 -12.65 23.61
C VAL A 254 0.02 -12.17 23.58
N ILE A 255 -0.80 -12.70 24.48
CA ILE A 255 -2.21 -12.33 24.65
C ILE A 255 -2.34 -11.54 25.95
N PHE A 256 -2.92 -10.34 25.87
CA PHE A 256 -3.31 -9.53 27.02
C PHE A 256 -4.81 -9.61 27.21
N VAL A 257 -5.26 -9.93 28.42
CA VAL A 257 -6.67 -10.08 28.77
C VAL A 257 -7.01 -9.15 29.91
N VAL A 258 -8.02 -8.31 29.71
CA VAL A 258 -8.63 -7.52 30.78
C VAL A 258 -9.60 -8.39 31.55
N ASP A 259 -9.33 -8.58 32.84
CA ASP A 259 -10.16 -9.29 33.79
C ASP A 259 -10.91 -8.27 34.66
N GLN A 260 -12.09 -7.86 34.21
CA GLN A 260 -12.83 -6.74 34.78
C GLN A 260 -13.15 -6.96 36.26
N GLY A 261 -13.68 -8.13 36.60
CA GLY A 261 -14.19 -8.42 37.94
C GLY A 261 -13.09 -8.51 38.99
N ASN A 262 -11.89 -8.91 38.58
CA ASN A 262 -10.71 -8.92 39.44
C ASN A 262 -9.88 -7.62 39.33
N ARG A 263 -10.27 -6.68 38.44
CA ARG A 263 -9.62 -5.38 38.21
C ARG A 263 -8.14 -5.51 37.84
N ARG A 264 -7.84 -6.47 36.97
CA ARG A 264 -6.47 -6.81 36.59
C ARG A 264 -6.34 -7.02 35.08
N ILE A 265 -5.11 -7.11 34.63
CA ILE A 265 -4.75 -7.57 33.30
C ILE A 265 -3.87 -8.81 33.47
N GLN A 266 -4.06 -9.79 32.59
CA GLN A 266 -3.27 -11.02 32.56
C GLN A 266 -2.62 -11.19 31.18
N LYS A 267 -1.37 -11.65 31.16
CA LYS A 267 -0.55 -11.90 29.97
C LYS A 267 -0.38 -13.40 29.78
N PHE A 268 -0.61 -13.89 28.57
CA PHE A 268 -0.50 -15.32 28.23
C PHE A 268 0.32 -15.52 26.97
N ASP A 269 0.85 -16.73 26.81
CA ASP A 269 1.29 -17.22 25.51
C ASP A 269 0.09 -17.74 24.67
N PHE A 270 0.36 -18.23 23.47
CA PHE A 270 -0.68 -18.77 22.59
C PHE A 270 -1.19 -20.17 22.96
N ASP A 271 -0.54 -20.85 23.90
CA ASP A 271 -0.98 -22.13 24.44
C ASP A 271 -1.90 -21.94 25.67
N GLY A 272 -2.04 -20.70 26.15
CA GLY A 272 -2.88 -20.32 27.28
C GLY A 272 -2.17 -20.40 28.63
N ASN A 273 -0.83 -20.49 28.64
CA ASN A 273 -0.07 -20.44 29.88
C ASN A 273 0.07 -19.00 30.35
N LEU A 274 -0.15 -18.75 31.64
CA LEU A 274 0.03 -17.44 32.24
C LEU A 274 1.52 -17.09 32.23
N LEU A 275 1.84 -15.92 31.67
CA LEU A 275 3.17 -15.34 31.70
C LEU A 275 3.31 -14.35 32.85
N ASP A 276 2.30 -13.50 33.06
CA ASP A 276 2.31 -12.48 34.11
C ASP A 276 0.90 -11.93 34.39
N SER A 277 0.69 -11.28 35.54
CA SER A 277 -0.56 -10.65 35.93
C SER A 277 -0.33 -9.42 36.81
N TRP A 278 -1.03 -8.33 36.48
CA TRP A 278 -0.87 -7.06 37.17
C TRP A 278 -2.21 -6.37 37.45
N GLN A 279 -2.26 -5.63 38.55
CA GLN A 279 -3.35 -4.73 38.93
C GLN A 279 -2.86 -3.28 38.84
N PRO A 280 -2.97 -2.62 37.68
CA PRO A 280 -2.50 -1.24 37.52
C PRO A 280 -3.11 -0.29 38.54
N GLU A 281 -2.32 0.65 39.01
CA GLU A 281 -2.77 1.66 39.97
C GLU A 281 -3.89 2.53 39.37
N GLY A 282 -4.96 2.72 40.13
CA GLY A 282 -6.09 3.56 39.73
C GLY A 282 -7.09 2.93 38.77
N LEU A 283 -6.85 1.71 38.29
CA LEU A 283 -7.77 0.95 37.46
C LEU A 283 -8.91 0.37 38.32
N THR A 284 -10.15 0.74 38.03
CA THR A 284 -11.32 0.39 38.87
C THR A 284 -12.34 -0.48 38.15
N ARG A 285 -12.58 -0.25 36.86
CA ARG A 285 -13.52 -1.00 36.03
C ARG A 285 -12.97 -1.13 34.60
N PRO A 286 -11.81 -1.79 34.43
CA PRO A 286 -11.20 -1.93 33.12
C PRO A 286 -12.12 -2.71 32.18
N TYR A 287 -12.06 -2.40 30.90
CA TYR A 287 -12.97 -2.99 29.93
C TYR A 287 -12.30 -3.33 28.59
N GLY A 288 -12.00 -2.32 27.77
CA GLY A 288 -11.35 -2.49 26.47
C GLY A 288 -9.84 -2.37 26.59
N ILE A 289 -9.11 -3.03 25.68
CA ILE A 289 -7.65 -2.98 25.59
C ILE A 289 -7.22 -3.00 24.13
N SER A 290 -6.19 -2.23 23.79
CA SER A 290 -5.52 -2.26 22.49
C SER A 290 -4.01 -2.11 22.69
N ALA A 291 -3.23 -2.99 22.07
CA ALA A 291 -1.79 -3.01 22.16
C ALA A 291 -1.15 -2.44 20.88
N LYS A 292 -0.14 -1.60 21.04
CA LYS A 292 0.69 -1.09 19.93
C LYS A 292 2.14 -0.99 20.39
N ASP A 293 3.04 -1.58 19.63
CA ASP A 293 4.47 -1.66 19.94
C ASP A 293 4.69 -2.24 21.34
N SER A 294 5.25 -1.47 22.28
CA SER A 294 5.47 -1.86 23.68
C SER A 294 4.49 -1.18 24.67
N LEU A 295 3.36 -0.67 24.18
CA LEU A 295 2.36 0.04 24.98
C LEU A 295 0.98 -0.62 24.89
N LEU A 296 0.22 -0.48 25.96
CA LEU A 296 -1.17 -0.92 26.08
C LEU A 296 -2.05 0.30 26.39
N ALA A 297 -3.10 0.51 25.61
CA ALA A 297 -4.17 1.45 25.96
C ALA A 297 -5.35 0.68 26.52
N VAL A 298 -5.83 1.07 27.70
CA VAL A 298 -6.89 0.38 28.44
C VAL A 298 -8.00 1.37 28.77
N SER A 299 -9.23 1.06 28.39
CA SER A 299 -10.40 1.85 28.78
C SER A 299 -10.93 1.41 30.14
N ASP A 300 -11.30 2.39 30.97
CA ASP A 300 -11.96 2.16 32.25
C ASP A 300 -13.38 2.78 32.22
N LEU A 301 -14.39 1.95 32.51
CA LEU A 301 -15.79 2.38 32.52
C LEU A 301 -16.10 3.47 33.56
N SER A 302 -15.16 3.81 34.45
CA SER A 302 -15.23 4.96 35.35
C SER A 302 -14.97 6.31 34.66
N GLY A 303 -14.72 6.34 33.35
CA GLY A 303 -14.49 7.57 32.58
C GLY A 303 -13.01 7.94 32.46
N SER A 304 -12.13 6.96 32.25
CA SER A 304 -10.69 7.21 32.06
C SER A 304 -10.10 6.22 31.06
N VAL A 305 -8.98 6.61 30.47
CA VAL A 305 -8.13 5.74 29.64
C VAL A 305 -6.73 5.72 30.26
N PHE A 306 -6.12 4.54 30.32
CA PHE A 306 -4.78 4.34 30.85
C PHE A 306 -3.85 3.88 29.74
N ILE A 307 -2.66 4.48 29.67
CA ILE A 307 -1.56 4.00 28.83
C ILE A 307 -0.57 3.31 29.76
N LEU A 308 -0.33 2.04 29.51
CA LEU A 308 0.57 1.17 30.25
C LEU A 308 1.71 0.73 29.34
N ASP A 309 2.84 0.31 29.91
CA ASP A 309 3.78 -0.54 29.19
C ASP A 309 3.40 -2.03 29.28
N GLU A 310 4.20 -2.89 28.64
CA GLU A 310 3.99 -4.34 28.65
C GLU A 310 4.18 -5.02 30.01
N ASP A 311 4.78 -4.33 30.98
CA ASP A 311 5.00 -4.80 32.36
C ASP A 311 3.89 -4.31 33.31
N GLY A 312 2.88 -3.62 32.77
CA GLY A 312 1.69 -3.16 33.50
C GLY A 312 1.88 -1.85 34.27
N ILE A 313 2.99 -1.13 34.05
CA ILE A 313 3.25 0.16 34.70
C ILE A 313 2.46 1.26 33.99
N VAL A 314 1.71 2.05 34.75
CA VAL A 314 0.96 3.20 34.22
C VAL A 314 1.93 4.29 33.79
N ARG A 315 1.96 4.59 32.49
CA ARG A 315 2.74 5.68 31.89
C ARG A 315 1.94 6.97 31.80
N GLN A 316 0.64 6.86 31.52
CA GLN A 316 -0.26 8.01 31.41
C GLN A 316 -1.68 7.65 31.83
N LYS A 317 -2.36 8.58 32.48
CA LYS A 317 -3.81 8.50 32.74
C LYS A 317 -4.49 9.68 32.04
N ILE A 318 -5.39 9.37 31.11
CA ILE A 318 -6.18 10.35 30.36
C ILE A 318 -7.56 10.41 31.00
N GLN A 319 -7.87 11.56 31.60
CA GLN A 319 -9.17 11.84 32.21
C GLN A 319 -9.69 13.18 31.70
N ASN A 320 -10.85 13.16 31.06
CA ASN A 320 -11.46 14.33 30.45
C ASN A 320 -12.99 14.24 30.54
N GLN A 321 -13.68 15.38 30.63
CA GLN A 321 -15.15 15.44 30.68
C GLN A 321 -15.84 14.83 29.45
N LYS A 322 -15.13 14.78 28.30
CA LYS A 322 -15.60 14.11 27.08
C LYS A 322 -15.62 12.58 27.21
N ILE A 323 -14.81 11.99 28.09
CA ILE A 323 -14.78 10.55 28.35
C ILE A 323 -15.72 10.25 29.52
N ASN A 324 -16.79 9.49 29.27
CA ASN A 324 -17.83 9.21 30.26
C ASN A 324 -17.92 7.71 30.55
N ARG A 325 -18.07 6.89 29.51
CA ARG A 325 -18.16 5.44 29.62
C ARG A 325 -17.47 4.76 28.44
N PRO A 326 -16.12 4.75 28.41
CA PRO A 326 -15.35 4.21 27.30
C PRO A 326 -15.36 2.68 27.33
N THR A 327 -16.03 2.08 26.35
CA THR A 327 -16.26 0.63 26.25
C THR A 327 -15.26 -0.08 25.36
N ASN A 328 -14.58 0.62 24.47
CA ASN A 328 -13.53 0.04 23.65
C ASN A 328 -12.58 1.15 23.21
N ILE A 329 -11.35 0.74 22.87
CA ILE A 329 -10.29 1.63 22.46
C ILE A 329 -9.48 0.96 21.36
N GLU A 330 -9.02 1.73 20.39
CA GLU A 330 -8.16 1.25 19.32
C GLU A 330 -7.11 2.29 18.95
N TRP A 331 -5.89 1.82 18.71
CA TRP A 331 -4.78 2.65 18.23
C TRP A 331 -4.87 2.88 16.72
N GLN A 332 -4.61 4.12 16.30
CA GLN A 332 -4.32 4.45 14.90
C GLN A 332 -3.26 5.55 14.86
N ASN A 333 -2.04 5.22 14.40
CA ASN A 333 -0.90 6.14 14.41
C ASN A 333 -0.68 6.75 15.81
N SER A 334 -0.64 8.07 15.95
CA SER A 334 -0.54 8.76 17.25
C SER A 334 -1.90 9.10 17.90
N LYS A 335 -2.99 8.49 17.42
CA LYS A 335 -4.35 8.73 17.89
C LYS A 335 -4.96 7.50 18.54
N LEU A 336 -5.84 7.75 19.51
CA LEU A 336 -6.69 6.76 20.16
C LEU A 336 -8.13 7.00 19.75
N PHE A 337 -8.72 6.00 19.11
CA PHE A 337 -10.14 5.94 18.85
C PHE A 337 -10.81 5.31 20.05
N ILE A 338 -11.75 6.01 20.67
CA ILE A 338 -12.43 5.57 21.89
C ILE A 338 -13.91 5.44 21.58
N ALA A 339 -14.47 4.25 21.74
CA ALA A 339 -15.91 4.05 21.70
C ALA A 339 -16.50 4.38 23.08
N ASP A 340 -17.22 5.49 23.19
CA ASP A 340 -17.92 5.87 24.41
C ASP A 340 -19.42 5.59 24.31
N GLU A 341 -19.95 4.80 25.24
CA GLU A 341 -21.36 4.38 25.21
C GLU A 341 -22.31 5.57 25.45
N LYS A 342 -21.85 6.64 26.11
CA LYS A 342 -22.66 7.82 26.42
C LYS A 342 -22.45 8.95 25.43
N ASN A 343 -21.23 9.13 24.95
CA ASN A 343 -20.84 10.28 24.14
C ASN A 343 -20.54 9.95 22.67
N GLY A 344 -20.58 8.67 22.26
CA GLY A 344 -20.26 8.25 20.91
C GLY A 344 -18.75 8.06 20.69
N PRO A 345 -18.29 8.01 19.43
CA PRO A 345 -16.87 7.84 19.13
C PRO A 345 -16.09 9.12 19.42
N LEU A 346 -14.93 8.99 20.07
CA LEU A 346 -14.00 10.07 20.36
C LEU A 346 -12.64 9.76 19.72
N ILE A 347 -11.91 10.81 19.32
CA ILE A 347 -10.56 10.69 18.79
C ILE A 347 -9.66 11.54 19.68
N PHE A 348 -8.73 10.92 20.37
CA PHE A 348 -7.75 11.60 21.23
C PHE A 348 -6.36 11.54 20.57
N ASN A 349 -5.73 12.69 20.39
CA ASN A 349 -4.39 12.77 19.84
C ASN A 349 -3.36 12.82 20.98
N LEU A 350 -2.44 11.85 21.01
CA LEU A 350 -1.44 11.72 22.07
C LEU A 350 -0.31 12.75 21.96
N GLU A 351 -0.04 13.29 20.78
CA GLU A 351 1.01 14.30 20.57
C GLU A 351 0.54 15.69 21.01
N THR A 352 -0.72 16.04 20.69
CA THR A 352 -1.29 17.35 21.02
C THR A 352 -2.05 17.37 22.33
N GLU A 353 -2.35 16.20 22.90
CA GLU A 353 -3.21 15.99 24.06
C GLU A 353 -4.62 16.61 23.90
N GLN A 354 -5.11 16.71 22.67
CA GLN A 354 -6.43 17.26 22.35
C GLN A 354 -7.35 16.20 21.74
N PHE A 355 -8.65 16.48 21.81
CA PHE A 355 -9.66 15.70 21.08
C PHE A 355 -9.88 16.28 19.69
N ASP A 356 -9.75 15.45 18.67
CA ASP A 356 -10.12 15.81 17.30
C ASP A 356 -11.64 15.79 17.16
N GLU A 357 -12.18 16.69 16.35
CA GLU A 357 -13.61 16.71 16.04
C GLU A 357 -13.93 15.74 14.90
N LEU A 358 -14.90 14.85 15.13
CA LEU A 358 -15.49 14.07 14.06
C LEU A 358 -16.43 14.98 13.25
N PRO A 359 -16.27 15.09 11.92
CA PRO A 359 -17.17 15.90 11.11
C PRO A 359 -18.61 15.37 11.20
N THR A 360 -19.58 16.25 10.92
CA THR A 360 -20.98 15.81 10.80
C THR A 360 -21.10 14.84 9.63
N LEU A 361 -21.31 13.57 9.93
CA LEU A 361 -21.46 12.53 8.93
C LEU A 361 -22.83 12.60 8.27
N ARG A 362 -22.85 12.36 6.96
CA ARG A 362 -24.07 12.35 6.15
C ARG A 362 -24.10 11.15 5.23
N ASP A 363 -25.28 10.59 5.01
CA ASP A 363 -25.47 9.51 4.03
C ASP A 363 -25.53 10.03 2.59
N HIS A 364 -25.66 9.12 1.63
CA HIS A 364 -25.76 9.45 0.21
C HIS A 364 -26.99 10.29 -0.17
N GLN A 365 -27.97 10.41 0.73
CA GLN A 365 -29.16 11.27 0.58
C GLN A 365 -29.01 12.60 1.32
N ASP A 366 -27.79 12.95 1.74
CA ASP A 366 -27.44 14.13 2.54
C ASP A 366 -28.10 14.15 3.94
N LYS A 367 -28.61 13.00 4.42
CA LYS A 367 -29.20 12.91 5.75
C LYS A 367 -28.10 12.73 6.79
N GLN A 368 -28.16 13.53 7.86
CA GLN A 368 -27.23 13.43 8.98
C GLN A 368 -27.31 12.05 9.65
N ILE A 369 -26.12 11.48 9.90
CA ILE A 369 -25.94 10.23 10.63
C ILE A 369 -25.54 10.58 12.06
N LEU A 370 -26.36 10.14 13.01
CA LEU A 370 -26.07 10.23 14.44
C LEU A 370 -25.48 8.91 14.90
N ILE A 371 -24.29 8.97 15.52
CA ILE A 371 -23.63 7.81 16.11
C ILE A 371 -23.90 7.82 17.61
N ASP A 372 -25.06 7.29 17.99
CA ASP A 372 -25.43 7.15 19.39
C ASP A 372 -24.95 5.80 19.94
N ARG A 373 -24.37 5.81 21.14
CA ARG A 373 -23.87 4.61 21.86
C ARG A 373 -22.85 3.81 21.06
N ALA A 374 -21.65 4.35 20.88
CA ALA A 374 -20.55 3.57 20.33
C ALA A 374 -20.11 2.51 21.36
N VAL A 375 -20.08 1.25 20.93
CA VAL A 375 -19.74 0.08 21.77
C VAL A 375 -18.36 -0.47 21.41
N ALA A 376 -18.02 -0.45 20.12
CA ALA A 376 -16.69 -0.82 19.66
C ALA A 376 -16.25 0.07 18.50
N VAL A 377 -14.94 0.27 18.40
CA VAL A 377 -14.29 0.94 17.29
C VAL A 377 -13.11 0.09 16.83
N TYR A 378 -12.88 0.08 15.53
CA TYR A 378 -11.73 -0.59 14.95
C TYR A 378 -11.22 0.20 13.76
N CYS A 379 -9.92 0.41 13.71
CA CYS A 379 -9.24 1.08 12.61
C CYS A 379 -8.47 0.02 11.82
N ASP A 380 -8.81 -0.15 10.55
CA ASP A 380 -8.03 -1.04 9.69
C ASP A 380 -6.74 -0.34 9.22
N PRO A 381 -5.77 -1.11 8.68
CA PRO A 381 -4.55 -0.52 8.10
C PRO A 381 -4.79 0.42 6.89
N LYS A 382 -6.03 0.56 6.42
CA LYS A 382 -6.42 1.37 5.24
C LYS A 382 -7.14 2.65 5.63
N ASP A 383 -6.97 3.10 6.87
CA ASP A 383 -7.64 4.27 7.46
C ASP A 383 -9.17 4.22 7.37
N ARG A 384 -9.74 3.01 7.37
CA ARG A 384 -11.18 2.81 7.55
C ARG A 384 -11.46 2.59 9.01
N VAL A 385 -12.48 3.27 9.50
CA VAL A 385 -12.92 3.16 10.88
C VAL A 385 -14.29 2.51 10.89
N TYR A 386 -14.38 1.40 11.61
CA TYR A 386 -15.59 0.65 11.85
C TYR A 386 -16.10 0.96 13.24
N ILE A 387 -17.36 1.34 13.37
CA ILE A 387 -17.96 1.74 14.65
C ILE A 387 -19.20 0.88 14.88
N ALA A 388 -19.13 -0.02 15.85
CA ALA A 388 -20.28 -0.78 16.31
C ALA A 388 -21.11 0.05 17.28
N THR A 389 -22.43 0.09 17.05
CA THR A 389 -23.36 0.88 17.83
C THR A 389 -24.37 0.01 18.57
N GLY A 390 -24.77 0.47 19.76
CA GLY A 390 -25.68 -0.27 20.66
C GLY A 390 -27.10 -0.47 20.11
N ASN A 391 -27.43 0.13 18.97
CA ASN A 391 -28.69 -0.07 18.23
C ASN A 391 -28.64 -1.23 17.22
N GLY A 392 -27.57 -2.03 17.22
CA GLY A 392 -27.48 -3.22 16.36
C GLY A 392 -26.92 -2.93 14.96
N GLN A 393 -26.03 -1.96 14.82
CA GLN A 393 -25.47 -1.57 13.52
C GLN A 393 -23.94 -1.46 13.63
N VAL A 394 -23.25 -1.67 12.51
CA VAL A 394 -21.85 -1.26 12.38
C VAL A 394 -21.74 -0.29 11.23
N LEU A 395 -21.19 0.87 11.53
CA LEU A 395 -20.93 1.95 10.60
C LEU A 395 -19.51 1.83 10.06
N GLN A 396 -19.31 2.03 8.76
CA GLN A 396 -17.98 2.30 8.21
C GLN A 396 -17.86 3.78 7.83
N ILE A 397 -16.79 4.42 8.33
CA ILE A 397 -16.33 5.73 7.87
C ILE A 397 -14.90 5.62 7.34
N SER A 398 -14.50 6.53 6.47
CA SER A 398 -13.12 6.60 5.98
C SER A 398 -12.80 8.02 5.53
N ARG A 399 -11.51 8.37 5.47
CA ARG A 399 -11.08 9.66 4.94
C ARG A 399 -11.33 9.73 3.43
N GLU A 400 -11.69 10.90 2.93
CA GLU A 400 -12.01 11.08 1.51
C GLU A 400 -10.86 10.66 0.57
N ALA A 401 -9.61 10.87 0.97
CA ALA A 401 -8.42 10.42 0.23
C ALA A 401 -8.34 8.88 0.09
N ALA A 402 -8.78 8.12 1.10
CA ALA A 402 -8.81 6.67 1.05
C ALA A 402 -9.95 6.10 0.17
N LEU A 403 -10.96 6.93 -0.15
CA LEU A 403 -12.15 6.56 -0.92
C LEU A 403 -12.03 6.83 -2.43
N ARG A 404 -11.11 7.69 -2.88
CA ARG A 404 -10.87 7.97 -4.30
C ARG A 404 -9.82 7.00 -4.87
N SER A 405 -10.27 6.05 -5.69
CA SER A 405 -9.51 4.97 -6.35
C SER A 405 -8.42 4.33 -5.48
N SER A 406 -8.76 3.31 -4.67
CA SER A 406 -7.79 2.72 -3.72
C SER A 406 -6.68 1.87 -4.36
N TYR A 407 -6.64 1.68 -5.69
CA TYR A 407 -5.50 1.06 -6.38
C TYR A 407 -4.71 2.07 -7.19
N ASP A 408 -3.39 2.08 -6.95
CA ASP A 408 -2.44 2.66 -7.89
C ASP A 408 -2.19 1.67 -9.02
N VAL A 409 -2.61 2.05 -10.22
CA VAL A 409 -2.44 1.23 -11.41
C VAL A 409 -1.45 1.92 -12.32
N VAL A 410 -0.38 1.22 -12.66
CA VAL A 410 0.63 1.69 -13.59
C VAL A 410 0.58 0.81 -14.82
N MET A 411 0.23 1.40 -15.97
CA MET A 411 0.36 0.76 -17.28
C MET A 411 1.76 1.06 -17.82
N TYR A 412 2.49 0.02 -18.17
CA TYR A 412 3.80 0.13 -18.81
C TYR A 412 3.63 0.25 -20.34
N PRO A 413 4.69 0.69 -21.05
CA PRO A 413 4.79 0.71 -22.52
C PRO A 413 4.05 -0.42 -23.25
N ILE A 414 3.39 -0.06 -24.35
CA ILE A 414 2.60 -0.98 -25.17
C ILE A 414 3.46 -1.60 -26.28
N GLU A 415 3.61 -2.93 -26.24
CA GLU A 415 4.29 -3.73 -27.25
C GLU A 415 3.36 -3.96 -28.46
N THR A 416 3.79 -3.53 -29.66
CA THR A 416 3.03 -3.65 -30.91
C THR A 416 3.73 -4.48 -32.00
N ASP A 417 4.90 -5.07 -31.71
CA ASP A 417 5.73 -5.84 -32.66
C ASP A 417 5.00 -7.01 -33.34
N ARG A 418 3.90 -7.49 -32.74
CA ARG A 418 3.09 -8.61 -33.24
C ARG A 418 1.68 -8.19 -33.63
N TYR A 419 1.49 -6.92 -34.01
CA TYR A 419 0.20 -6.37 -34.44
C TYR A 419 -0.53 -7.33 -35.41
N PRO A 420 -1.83 -7.62 -35.21
CA PRO A 420 -2.77 -6.96 -34.30
C PRO A 420 -2.77 -7.49 -32.85
N GLU A 421 -1.84 -8.36 -32.46
CA GLU A 421 -1.71 -8.77 -31.06
C GLU A 421 -0.98 -7.69 -30.26
N ILE A 422 -1.66 -7.13 -29.28
CA ILE A 422 -1.17 -6.06 -28.40
C ILE A 422 -0.79 -6.67 -27.05
N GLY A 423 0.34 -6.25 -26.50
CA GLY A 423 0.79 -6.65 -25.18
C GLY A 423 1.26 -5.48 -24.34
N PHE A 424 0.99 -5.50 -23.04
CA PHE A 424 1.58 -4.55 -22.10
C PHE A 424 1.61 -5.14 -20.69
N SER A 425 2.45 -4.56 -19.84
CA SER A 425 2.49 -4.90 -18.42
C SER A 425 1.65 -3.91 -17.61
N VAL A 426 0.99 -4.40 -16.57
CA VAL A 426 0.28 -3.56 -15.59
C VAL A 426 0.74 -3.93 -14.19
N ARG A 427 1.05 -2.92 -13.38
CA ARG A 427 1.25 -3.09 -11.93
C ARG A 427 0.04 -2.53 -11.20
N VAL A 428 -0.41 -3.24 -10.17
CA VAL A 428 -1.53 -2.84 -9.31
C VAL A 428 -1.06 -2.87 -7.86
N MET A 429 -1.02 -1.70 -7.22
CA MET A 429 -0.61 -1.53 -5.83
C MET A 429 -1.78 -0.97 -5.02
N ASP A 430 -1.83 -1.30 -3.73
CA ASP A 430 -2.77 -0.66 -2.81
C ASP A 430 -2.29 0.75 -2.45
N ARG A 431 -3.14 1.77 -2.60
CA ARG A 431 -2.75 3.15 -2.26
C ARG A 431 -2.51 3.37 -0.77
N SER A 432 -3.14 2.56 0.09
CA SER A 432 -2.99 2.65 1.56
C SER A 432 -1.68 2.05 2.09
N SER A 433 -1.01 1.24 1.28
CA SER A 433 0.28 0.64 1.59
C SER A 433 1.05 0.53 0.28
N ALA A 434 1.82 1.58 -0.05
CA ALA A 434 2.50 1.72 -1.34
C ALA A 434 3.36 0.49 -1.73
N ASP A 435 3.75 -0.33 -0.74
CA ASP A 435 4.58 -1.52 -0.91
C ASP A 435 3.80 -2.84 -1.07
N THR A 436 2.47 -2.83 -0.93
CA THR A 436 1.65 -4.06 -1.02
C THR A 436 1.17 -4.29 -2.44
N ILE A 437 1.76 -5.28 -3.09
CA ILE A 437 1.34 -5.78 -4.39
C ILE A 437 -0.03 -6.46 -4.26
N VAL A 438 -0.97 -6.09 -5.12
CA VAL A 438 -2.28 -6.73 -5.17
C VAL A 438 -2.16 -8.07 -5.90
N GLY A 439 -1.99 -9.13 -5.12
CA GLY A 439 -1.86 -10.50 -5.61
C GLY A 439 -3.20 -11.16 -6.00
N GLY A 440 -3.12 -12.12 -6.94
CA GLY A 440 -4.23 -13.01 -7.28
C GLY A 440 -5.22 -12.47 -8.30
N LEU A 441 -4.90 -11.37 -8.98
CA LEU A 441 -5.75 -10.85 -10.05
C LEU A 441 -5.80 -11.82 -11.23
N LYS A 442 -6.98 -11.97 -11.81
CA LYS A 442 -7.27 -12.81 -12.98
C LYS A 442 -7.83 -11.93 -14.10
N ALA A 443 -7.97 -12.50 -15.30
CA ALA A 443 -8.50 -11.78 -16.47
C ALA A 443 -9.86 -11.09 -16.21
N GLU A 444 -10.72 -11.66 -15.37
CA GLU A 444 -12.01 -11.07 -14.98
C GLU A 444 -11.90 -9.77 -14.18
N ASN A 445 -10.74 -9.47 -13.60
CA ASN A 445 -10.49 -8.23 -12.88
C ASN A 445 -10.04 -7.08 -13.78
N PHE A 446 -9.72 -7.36 -15.05
CA PHE A 446 -9.21 -6.37 -16.00
C PHE A 446 -10.29 -6.04 -17.04
N MET A 447 -10.49 -4.76 -17.29
CA MET A 447 -11.32 -4.25 -18.37
C MET A 447 -10.45 -3.35 -19.25
N ILE A 448 -10.26 -3.75 -20.51
CA ILE A 448 -9.43 -3.00 -21.47
C ILE A 448 -10.32 -2.32 -22.48
N PHE A 449 -9.99 -1.09 -22.84
CA PHE A 449 -10.70 -0.27 -23.80
C PHE A 449 -9.73 0.26 -24.85
N GLU A 450 -10.09 0.16 -26.13
CA GLU A 450 -9.44 0.85 -27.26
C GLU A 450 -10.38 1.94 -27.75
N ASN A 451 -9.93 3.20 -27.73
CA ASN A 451 -10.74 4.36 -28.12
C ASN A 451 -12.14 4.34 -27.44
N GLY A 452 -12.17 4.06 -26.14
CA GLY A 452 -13.41 3.96 -25.34
C GLY A 452 -14.23 2.68 -25.57
N SER A 453 -13.89 1.85 -26.57
CA SER A 453 -14.59 0.60 -26.87
C SER A 453 -13.97 -0.58 -26.12
N ARG A 454 -14.77 -1.32 -25.36
CA ARG A 454 -14.30 -2.46 -24.57
C ARG A 454 -13.79 -3.58 -25.49
N VAL A 455 -12.62 -4.11 -25.17
CA VAL A 455 -11.99 -5.21 -25.92
C VAL A 455 -12.10 -6.54 -25.19
N TYR A 456 -12.46 -7.59 -25.92
CA TYR A 456 -12.58 -8.96 -25.43
C TYR A 456 -12.47 -9.96 -26.61
N PRO A 457 -11.89 -11.16 -26.43
CA PRO A 457 -11.27 -11.71 -25.22
C PRO A 457 -9.87 -11.16 -24.95
N LEU A 458 -9.49 -11.15 -23.68
CA LEU A 458 -8.14 -10.78 -23.22
C LEU A 458 -7.52 -11.92 -22.40
N ARG A 459 -6.18 -11.95 -22.35
CA ARG A 459 -5.41 -12.85 -21.50
C ARG A 459 -4.60 -12.05 -20.52
N VAL A 460 -4.65 -12.45 -19.25
CA VAL A 460 -3.85 -11.88 -18.17
C VAL A 460 -3.06 -12.99 -17.52
N ASN A 461 -1.75 -12.82 -17.44
CA ASN A 461 -0.85 -13.74 -16.75
C ASN A 461 0.00 -12.97 -15.74
N ASN A 462 0.26 -13.56 -14.58
CA ASN A 462 1.26 -13.02 -13.66
C ASN A 462 2.69 -13.35 -14.14
N MET A 463 3.68 -12.73 -13.52
CA MET A 463 5.10 -12.97 -13.85
C MET A 463 5.67 -14.26 -13.21
N THR A 464 4.83 -15.15 -12.67
CA THR A 464 5.28 -16.41 -12.04
C THR A 464 6.24 -17.23 -12.92
N PRO A 465 6.05 -17.36 -14.26
CA PRO A 465 6.99 -18.08 -15.12
C PRO A 465 8.42 -17.51 -15.12
N PHE A 466 8.62 -16.25 -14.73
CA PHE A 466 9.91 -15.58 -14.70
C PHE A 466 10.53 -15.51 -13.29
N GLN A 467 9.94 -16.16 -12.29
CA GLN A 467 10.40 -16.15 -10.88
C GLN A 467 11.57 -17.13 -10.61
N ASN A 468 11.92 -17.97 -11.57
CA ASN A 468 13.01 -18.94 -11.45
C ASN A 468 14.41 -18.32 -11.70
N ARG A 469 14.48 -17.00 -11.90
CA ARG A 469 15.72 -16.24 -12.11
C ARG A 469 15.61 -14.87 -11.44
N MET A 470 16.76 -14.28 -11.11
CA MET A 470 16.89 -12.90 -10.71
C MET A 470 17.66 -12.09 -11.76
N ASN A 471 17.27 -10.84 -11.95
CA ASN A 471 18.03 -9.83 -12.68
C ASN A 471 18.71 -8.90 -11.69
N LEU A 472 20.03 -8.95 -11.58
CA LEU A 472 20.77 -8.20 -10.57
C LEU A 472 21.80 -7.29 -11.25
N VAL A 473 21.78 -6.01 -10.91
CA VAL A 473 22.88 -5.10 -11.20
C VAL A 473 23.62 -4.78 -9.91
N ILE A 474 24.88 -5.21 -9.84
CA ILE A 474 25.76 -4.87 -8.72
C ILE A 474 26.44 -3.55 -9.06
N VAL A 475 26.36 -2.58 -8.16
CA VAL A 475 27.09 -1.32 -8.24
C VAL A 475 28.13 -1.33 -7.14
N LYS A 476 29.42 -1.39 -7.50
CA LYS A 476 30.52 -1.32 -6.54
C LYS A 476 31.13 0.07 -6.56
N GLU A 477 31.28 0.66 -5.38
CA GLU A 477 32.11 1.84 -5.18
C GLU A 477 33.56 1.55 -5.59
N ASN A 478 34.15 2.40 -6.44
CA ASN A 478 35.53 2.24 -6.89
C ASN A 478 36.43 3.35 -6.34
N SER A 479 36.52 3.43 -5.01
CA SER A 479 37.32 4.44 -4.29
C SER A 479 38.52 3.82 -3.59
N LYS A 480 39.45 4.66 -3.12
CA LYS A 480 40.59 4.20 -2.29
C LYS A 480 40.15 3.62 -0.95
N ALA A 481 39.00 4.02 -0.41
CA ALA A 481 38.48 3.41 0.82
C ALA A 481 38.10 1.95 0.62
N MET A 482 37.75 1.55 -0.61
CA MET A 482 37.46 0.17 -0.95
C MET A 482 38.73 -0.68 -1.18
N GLU A 483 39.92 -0.05 -1.20
CA GLU A 483 41.24 -0.69 -1.35
C GLU A 483 41.98 -0.85 0.01
N ASP A 484 41.34 -0.59 1.15
CA ASP A 484 41.97 -0.81 2.47
C ASP A 484 42.34 -2.30 2.63
N ASP A 485 43.61 -2.58 2.97
CA ASP A 485 44.17 -3.94 3.14
C ASP A 485 43.33 -4.84 4.07
N ARG A 486 42.58 -4.24 5.00
CA ARG A 486 41.66 -4.97 5.89
C ARG A 486 40.43 -5.46 5.17
N LEU A 487 39.92 -4.72 4.20
CA LEU A 487 38.72 -5.08 3.42
C LEU A 487 39.01 -6.17 2.41
N ASP A 488 40.17 -6.12 1.74
CA ASP A 488 40.57 -7.11 0.74
C ASP A 488 40.60 -8.55 1.28
N GLN A 489 40.93 -8.71 2.57
CA GLN A 489 40.92 -10.02 3.24
C GLN A 489 39.51 -10.57 3.50
N PHE A 490 38.52 -9.68 3.73
CA PHE A 490 37.14 -10.09 4.03
C PHE A 490 36.20 -10.00 2.84
N LEU A 491 36.53 -9.20 1.82
CA LEU A 491 35.77 -9.03 0.58
C LEU A 491 35.50 -10.39 -0.06
N ASP A 492 36.50 -11.27 -0.12
CA ASP A 492 36.32 -12.62 -0.66
C ASP A 492 35.31 -13.44 0.11
N GLN A 493 35.37 -13.45 1.44
CA GLN A 493 34.45 -14.23 2.26
C GLN A 493 33.03 -13.63 2.22
N GLY A 494 32.91 -12.31 2.40
CA GLY A 494 31.62 -11.62 2.42
C GLY A 494 30.92 -11.60 1.06
N ILE A 495 31.66 -11.43 -0.04
CA ILE A 495 31.11 -11.52 -1.40
C ILE A 495 30.73 -12.96 -1.73
N ASN A 496 31.53 -13.96 -1.30
CA ASN A 496 31.17 -15.36 -1.51
C ASN A 496 29.86 -15.74 -0.80
N ASP A 497 29.57 -15.19 0.38
CA ASP A 497 28.28 -15.43 1.06
C ASP A 497 27.10 -15.04 0.15
N ILE A 498 27.22 -13.92 -0.58
CA ILE A 498 26.17 -13.40 -1.47
C ILE A 498 26.15 -14.12 -2.82
N ILE A 499 27.32 -14.32 -3.43
CA ILE A 499 27.46 -14.96 -4.75
C ILE A 499 27.17 -16.46 -4.69
N SER A 500 27.33 -17.11 -3.54
CA SER A 500 27.06 -18.54 -3.37
C SER A 500 25.61 -18.92 -3.69
N GLY A 501 24.66 -18.01 -3.42
CA GLY A 501 23.23 -18.20 -3.67
C GLY A 501 22.83 -18.05 -5.15
N ILE A 502 23.64 -17.34 -5.96
CA ILE A 502 23.32 -16.98 -7.34
C ILE A 502 23.05 -18.20 -8.22
N ARG A 503 21.88 -18.27 -8.84
CA ARG A 503 21.49 -19.41 -9.69
C ARG A 503 22.13 -19.29 -11.07
N VAL A 504 22.23 -20.42 -11.77
CA VAL A 504 22.70 -20.47 -13.17
C VAL A 504 21.76 -19.70 -14.11
N SER A 505 20.48 -19.57 -13.74
CA SER A 505 19.47 -18.84 -14.51
C SER A 505 19.50 -17.32 -14.29
N ASP A 506 20.24 -16.84 -13.29
CA ASP A 506 20.27 -15.41 -12.94
C ASP A 506 21.05 -14.59 -13.96
N LYS A 507 20.67 -13.33 -14.13
CA LYS A 507 21.32 -12.39 -15.02
C LYS A 507 21.99 -11.30 -14.20
N ILE A 508 23.32 -11.36 -14.12
CA ILE A 508 24.11 -10.42 -13.32
C ILE A 508 24.91 -9.50 -14.21
N LYS A 509 24.90 -8.22 -13.87
CA LYS A 509 25.80 -7.18 -14.38
C LYS A 509 26.52 -6.53 -13.21
N LEU A 510 27.79 -6.19 -13.40
CA LEU A 510 28.58 -5.43 -12.41
C LEU A 510 29.01 -4.11 -13.04
N ASN A 511 28.63 -3.02 -12.41
CA ASN A 511 29.02 -1.67 -12.72
C ASN A 511 29.96 -1.14 -11.61
N LEU A 512 31.07 -0.54 -12.00
CA LEU A 512 31.96 0.18 -11.08
C LEU A 512 31.61 1.66 -11.09
N ALA A 513 31.40 2.22 -9.91
CA ALA A 513 31.19 3.65 -9.72
C ALA A 513 32.56 4.36 -9.72
N THR A 514 32.95 4.89 -10.87
CA THR A 514 34.13 5.75 -11.06
C THR A 514 33.69 7.19 -11.36
N THR A 515 34.48 7.97 -12.12
CA THR A 515 34.01 9.22 -12.73
C THR A 515 32.88 8.99 -13.75
N ARG A 516 32.80 7.77 -14.29
CA ARG A 516 31.70 7.25 -15.10
C ARG A 516 31.29 5.88 -14.55
N SER A 517 30.09 5.45 -14.85
CA SER A 517 29.70 4.05 -14.60
C SER A 517 30.32 3.18 -15.70
N ILE A 518 31.06 2.14 -15.29
CA ILE A 518 31.77 1.23 -16.19
C ILE A 518 31.26 -0.19 -15.93
N SER A 519 30.66 -0.82 -16.94
CA SER A 519 30.25 -2.22 -16.88
C SER A 519 31.47 -3.11 -17.09
N VAL A 520 31.91 -3.79 -16.04
CA VAL A 520 33.11 -4.66 -16.06
C VAL A 520 32.78 -6.15 -16.16
N TYR A 521 31.53 -6.53 -15.94
CA TYR A 521 31.11 -7.92 -16.07
C TYR A 521 29.63 -8.04 -16.44
N GLN A 522 29.34 -8.99 -17.33
CA GLN A 522 28.00 -9.47 -17.64
C GLN A 522 28.07 -10.97 -17.95
N GLY A 523 27.37 -11.82 -17.20
CA GLY A 523 27.39 -13.26 -17.44
C GLY A 523 27.01 -14.13 -16.24
N LEU A 524 27.27 -15.44 -16.36
CA LEU A 524 26.88 -16.48 -15.39
C LEU A 524 28.06 -17.05 -14.57
N GLU A 525 29.29 -16.75 -14.96
CA GLU A 525 30.51 -17.31 -14.34
C GLU A 525 30.90 -16.56 -13.06
N ARG A 526 30.53 -17.12 -11.90
CA ARG A 526 30.85 -16.57 -10.57
C ARG A 526 32.33 -16.20 -10.39
N ARG A 527 33.27 -17.02 -10.88
CA ARG A 527 34.72 -16.73 -10.78
C ARG A 527 35.13 -15.46 -11.52
N LYS A 528 34.54 -15.21 -12.71
CA LYS A 528 34.79 -13.99 -13.50
C LYS A 528 34.20 -12.75 -12.82
N LEU A 529 33.04 -12.89 -12.18
CA LEU A 529 32.45 -11.82 -11.37
C LEU A 529 33.36 -11.42 -10.19
N ILE A 530 33.90 -12.40 -9.45
CA ILE A 530 34.84 -12.15 -8.35
C ILE A 530 36.11 -11.45 -8.85
N SER A 531 36.68 -11.89 -9.99
CA SER A 531 37.85 -11.21 -10.55
C SER A 531 37.54 -9.79 -11.01
N ALA A 532 36.36 -9.54 -11.58
CA ALA A 532 35.96 -8.22 -12.06
C ALA A 532 35.73 -7.20 -10.93
N LEU A 533 35.39 -7.65 -9.72
CA LEU A 533 35.29 -6.77 -8.54
C LEU A 533 36.62 -6.14 -8.13
N ARG A 534 37.74 -6.75 -8.56
CA ARG A 534 39.12 -6.32 -8.26
C ARG A 534 39.79 -5.57 -9.41
N MET A 535 39.08 -5.35 -10.51
CA MET A 535 39.62 -4.73 -11.71
C MET A 535 39.25 -3.25 -11.73
N GLU A 536 40.16 -2.43 -12.26
CA GLU A 536 40.16 -0.95 -12.30
C GLU A 536 40.80 -0.24 -11.10
N PRO A 537 41.67 0.77 -11.34
CA PRO A 537 42.26 1.57 -10.28
C PRO A 537 41.21 2.44 -9.58
N ALA A 538 41.29 2.56 -8.25
CA ALA A 538 40.40 3.45 -7.50
C ALA A 538 40.48 4.91 -7.98
N VAL A 539 39.33 5.57 -7.94
CA VAL A 539 39.21 7.02 -8.12
C VAL A 539 39.15 7.74 -6.78
N ILE A 540 39.45 9.03 -6.79
CA ILE A 540 39.39 9.88 -5.60
C ILE A 540 37.93 10.17 -5.22
N ASP A 541 37.07 10.40 -6.21
CA ASP A 541 35.70 10.85 -6.01
C ASP A 541 34.75 10.12 -7.00
N PRO A 542 34.07 9.04 -6.56
CA PRO A 542 33.19 8.22 -7.42
C PRO A 542 31.78 8.80 -7.55
N HIS A 543 31.17 8.72 -8.74
CA HIS A 543 29.76 9.09 -8.97
C HIS A 543 28.84 7.88 -8.78
N ILE A 544 28.48 7.63 -7.53
CA ILE A 544 27.68 6.47 -7.10
C ILE A 544 26.24 6.55 -7.61
N GLY A 545 25.57 7.69 -7.43
CA GLY A 545 24.20 7.93 -7.85
C GLY A 545 23.99 7.74 -9.35
N ARG A 546 24.96 8.16 -10.18
CA ARG A 546 24.94 7.87 -11.62
C ARG A 546 24.95 6.39 -11.94
N SER A 547 25.76 5.62 -11.22
CA SER A 547 25.89 4.17 -11.44
C SER A 547 24.65 3.42 -10.98
N ILE A 548 23.98 3.90 -9.93
CA ILE A 548 22.66 3.42 -9.50
C ILE A 548 21.63 3.71 -10.58
N TYR A 549 21.55 4.95 -11.08
CA TYR A 549 20.60 5.34 -12.13
C TYR A 549 20.73 4.44 -13.36
N GLU A 550 21.95 4.29 -13.89
CA GLU A 550 22.20 3.41 -15.04
C GLU A 550 21.88 1.93 -14.74
N GLY A 551 22.12 1.48 -13.50
CA GLY A 551 21.77 0.14 -13.07
C GLY A 551 20.25 -0.10 -13.00
N ILE A 552 19.46 0.89 -12.57
CA ILE A 552 18.00 0.84 -12.65
C ILE A 552 17.57 0.79 -14.12
N THR A 553 18.14 1.64 -14.98
CA THR A 553 17.84 1.66 -16.43
C THR A 553 18.06 0.30 -17.09
N ASP A 554 19.14 -0.41 -16.75
CA ASP A 554 19.43 -1.76 -17.28
C ASP A 554 18.39 -2.83 -16.92
N LEU A 555 17.54 -2.55 -15.92
CA LEU A 555 16.58 -3.49 -15.34
C LEU A 555 15.13 -3.23 -15.76
N VAL A 556 14.79 -2.02 -16.23
CA VAL A 556 13.41 -1.59 -16.57
C VAL A 556 12.65 -2.61 -17.43
N ASP A 557 13.27 -3.10 -18.52
CA ASP A 557 12.63 -4.00 -19.48
C ASP A 557 12.77 -5.50 -19.12
N ARG A 558 13.44 -5.82 -18.01
CA ARG A 558 13.69 -7.22 -17.65
C ARG A 558 12.47 -7.83 -16.96
N LYS A 559 12.08 -9.02 -17.42
CA LYS A 559 10.98 -9.81 -16.84
C LYS A 559 11.49 -10.72 -15.72
N GLY A 560 10.79 -10.74 -14.59
CA GLY A 560 11.14 -11.47 -13.37
C GLY A 560 11.76 -10.56 -12.30
N PRO A 561 12.04 -11.11 -11.10
CA PRO A 561 12.67 -10.39 -9.99
C PRO A 561 13.86 -9.56 -10.45
N ALA A 562 13.92 -8.30 -10.02
CA ALA A 562 14.98 -7.38 -10.36
C ALA A 562 15.43 -6.62 -9.10
N GLY A 563 16.68 -6.20 -9.06
CA GLY A 563 17.19 -5.36 -7.97
C GLY A 563 18.57 -4.80 -8.28
N VAL A 564 18.91 -3.71 -7.60
CA VAL A 564 20.26 -3.15 -7.57
C VAL A 564 20.92 -3.56 -6.26
N LEU A 565 22.16 -4.02 -6.28
CA LEU A 565 22.96 -4.27 -5.08
C LEU A 565 24.15 -3.32 -5.04
N LEU A 566 24.11 -2.37 -4.11
CA LEU A 566 25.17 -1.42 -3.87
C LEU A 566 26.19 -2.01 -2.88
N VAL A 567 27.48 -1.91 -3.20
CA VAL A 567 28.59 -2.33 -2.33
C VAL A 567 29.50 -1.13 -2.11
N VAL A 568 29.48 -0.56 -0.91
CA VAL A 568 30.02 0.77 -0.58
C VAL A 568 30.77 0.78 0.74
N SER A 569 31.76 1.67 0.85
CA SER A 569 32.59 1.85 2.04
C SER A 569 31.84 2.56 3.18
N GLY A 570 30.88 3.41 2.84
CA GLY A 570 30.23 4.33 3.77
C GLY A 570 31.03 5.64 3.98
N GLN A 571 32.09 5.88 3.21
CA GLN A 571 32.79 7.16 3.19
C GLN A 571 31.96 8.23 2.47
N ASP A 572 32.08 9.48 2.92
CA ASP A 572 31.49 10.63 2.25
C ASP A 572 32.32 11.08 1.03
N PHE A 573 31.64 11.30 -0.09
CA PHE A 573 32.23 11.72 -1.36
C PHE A 573 31.44 12.91 -1.93
N THR A 574 32.16 13.92 -2.41
CA THR A 574 31.53 15.16 -2.93
C THR A 574 30.72 14.91 -4.19
N SER A 575 31.16 13.99 -5.06
CA SER A 575 30.49 13.68 -6.33
C SER A 575 29.57 12.46 -6.27
N ALA A 576 29.35 11.85 -5.09
CA ALA A 576 28.54 10.64 -4.99
C ALA A 576 27.12 10.81 -5.58
N PHE A 577 26.48 11.94 -5.31
CA PHE A 577 25.09 12.22 -5.71
C PHE A 577 24.93 13.59 -6.39
N ASP A 578 25.99 14.12 -7.00
CA ASP A 578 25.99 15.46 -7.63
C ASP A 578 25.09 15.56 -8.86
N LYS A 579 25.03 14.49 -9.66
CA LYS A 579 24.27 14.43 -10.91
C LYS A 579 22.83 13.92 -10.71
N TYR A 580 22.65 12.98 -9.79
CA TYR A 580 21.36 12.38 -9.48
C TYR A 580 21.25 12.30 -7.97
N ASP A 581 20.33 13.09 -7.42
CA ASP A 581 20.08 13.12 -5.99
C ASP A 581 19.37 11.82 -5.55
N PRO A 582 19.45 11.47 -4.25
CA PRO A 582 18.85 10.24 -3.75
C PRO A 582 17.34 10.15 -3.94
N THR A 583 16.62 11.27 -3.88
CA THR A 583 15.15 11.29 -4.01
C THR A 583 14.74 10.87 -5.42
N LEU A 584 15.41 11.40 -6.45
CA LEU A 584 15.20 11.00 -7.84
C LEU A 584 15.49 9.51 -8.05
N LEU A 585 16.57 8.98 -7.45
CA LEU A 585 16.92 7.56 -7.56
C LEU A 585 15.85 6.65 -6.92
N ILE A 586 15.35 7.02 -5.74
CA ILE A 586 14.27 6.30 -5.04
C ILE A 586 12.99 6.32 -5.89
N GLN A 587 12.63 7.48 -6.44
CA GLN A 587 11.46 7.63 -7.30
C GLN A 587 11.58 6.79 -8.57
N TYR A 588 12.76 6.81 -9.22
CA TYR A 588 13.01 6.02 -10.43
C TYR A 588 12.92 4.52 -10.15
N ALA A 589 13.54 4.05 -9.07
CA ALA A 589 13.43 2.68 -8.59
C ALA A 589 11.96 2.28 -8.33
N ASN A 590 11.20 3.12 -7.65
CA ASN A 590 9.82 2.86 -7.27
C ASN A 590 8.85 2.88 -8.46
N ALA A 591 9.09 3.68 -9.50
CA ALA A 591 8.32 3.67 -10.75
C ALA A 591 8.38 2.29 -11.45
N HIS A 592 9.46 1.55 -11.24
CA HIS A 592 9.72 0.24 -11.87
C HIS A 592 9.70 -0.94 -10.90
N ALA A 593 9.43 -0.72 -9.61
CA ALA A 593 9.47 -1.72 -8.55
C ALA A 593 10.84 -2.44 -8.46
N ILE A 594 11.92 -1.66 -8.55
CA ILE A 594 13.31 -2.16 -8.48
C ILE A 594 13.90 -1.79 -7.12
N PRO A 595 13.95 -2.71 -6.15
CA PRO A 595 14.57 -2.46 -4.85
C PRO A 595 16.08 -2.22 -4.97
N ILE A 596 16.59 -1.31 -4.14
CA ILE A 596 18.02 -1.01 -3.99
C ILE A 596 18.50 -1.62 -2.68
N HIS A 597 19.25 -2.70 -2.75
CA HIS A 597 19.90 -3.31 -1.60
C HIS A 597 21.28 -2.67 -1.40
N VAL A 598 21.71 -2.53 -0.15
CA VAL A 598 23.01 -1.95 0.19
C VAL A 598 23.79 -2.86 1.12
N ILE A 599 25.07 -3.06 0.79
CA ILE A 599 26.07 -3.58 1.70
C ILE A 599 27.07 -2.48 1.98
N CYS A 600 27.16 -2.09 3.25
CA CYS A 600 28.01 -0.99 3.69
C CYS A 600 29.07 -1.47 4.67
N PHE A 601 30.33 -1.05 4.47
CA PHE A 601 31.42 -1.32 5.41
C PHE A 601 31.46 -0.36 6.62
N GLU A 602 30.70 0.74 6.58
CA GLU A 602 30.58 1.76 7.64
C GLU A 602 31.93 2.29 8.17
N ILE A 603 32.91 2.48 7.29
CA ILE A 603 34.28 2.88 7.68
C ILE A 603 34.30 4.29 8.35
N ALA A 604 33.31 5.14 8.02
CA ALA A 604 33.20 6.51 8.53
C ALA A 604 32.63 6.63 9.97
N GLY A 605 32.26 5.52 10.64
CA GLY A 605 31.58 5.58 11.93
C GLY A 605 30.14 6.12 11.85
N SER A 606 29.44 6.17 12.98
CA SER A 606 27.97 6.30 13.06
C SER A 606 27.38 7.70 12.77
N ARG A 607 28.08 8.59 12.05
CA ARG A 607 27.64 9.98 11.77
C ARG A 607 27.84 10.46 10.31
N SER A 608 28.07 9.56 9.36
CA SER A 608 28.17 9.93 7.93
C SER A 608 26.79 10.21 7.32
N GLU A 609 26.66 11.33 6.62
CA GLU A 609 25.46 11.71 5.85
C GLU A 609 25.20 10.73 4.71
N THR A 610 26.25 10.22 4.08
CA THR A 610 26.16 9.23 3.00
C THR A 610 25.60 7.89 3.49
N VAL A 611 25.95 7.47 4.70
CA VAL A 611 25.38 6.25 5.32
C VAL A 611 23.86 6.40 5.53
N GLU A 612 23.39 7.57 5.95
CA GLU A 612 21.96 7.85 6.07
C GLU A 612 21.25 7.81 4.71
N ILE A 613 21.88 8.35 3.65
CA ILE A 613 21.38 8.25 2.27
C ILE A 613 21.25 6.78 1.84
N TYR A 614 22.21 5.92 2.17
CA TYR A 614 22.14 4.49 1.85
C TYR A 614 21.02 3.75 2.61
N HIS A 615 20.79 4.12 3.88
CA HIS A 615 19.62 3.63 4.62
C HIS A 615 18.32 4.03 3.92
N ARG A 616 18.20 5.31 3.53
CA ARG A 616 17.02 5.80 2.81
C ARG A 616 16.81 5.09 1.46
N LEU A 617 17.86 4.98 0.65
CA LEU A 617 17.81 4.29 -0.65
C LEU A 617 17.28 2.86 -0.52
N SER A 618 17.72 2.13 0.51
CA SER A 618 17.27 0.77 0.72
C SER A 618 15.87 0.68 1.31
N GLN A 619 15.58 1.40 2.39
CA GLN A 619 14.28 1.34 3.05
C GLN A 619 13.15 1.85 2.16
N GLU A 620 13.32 3.01 1.51
CA GLU A 620 12.28 3.65 0.70
C GLU A 620 12.04 2.96 -0.65
N THR A 621 12.88 1.98 -1.05
CA THR A 621 12.69 1.17 -2.27
C THR A 621 12.32 -0.28 -1.98
N GLY A 622 12.11 -0.65 -0.72
CA GLY A 622 11.84 -2.05 -0.31
C GLY A 622 13.07 -2.96 -0.42
N GLY A 623 14.27 -2.37 -0.44
CA GLY A 623 15.55 -3.05 -0.38
C GLY A 623 16.00 -3.35 1.06
N GLU A 624 17.20 -3.93 1.18
CA GLU A 624 17.79 -4.33 2.47
C GLU A 624 19.09 -3.57 2.68
N TYR A 625 19.29 -3.05 3.89
CA TYR A 625 20.58 -2.52 4.32
C TYR A 625 21.31 -3.56 5.16
N VAL A 626 22.50 -3.96 4.73
CA VAL A 626 23.32 -4.96 5.42
C VAL A 626 24.66 -4.34 5.79
N LYS A 627 24.97 -4.37 7.09
CA LYS A 627 26.33 -4.06 7.55
C LYS A 627 27.25 -5.17 7.09
N PHE A 628 28.37 -4.82 6.48
CA PHE A 628 29.24 -5.82 5.87
C PHE A 628 29.71 -6.87 6.87
N PHE A 629 29.91 -6.54 8.15
CA PHE A 629 30.40 -7.51 9.14
C PHE A 629 29.30 -8.35 9.81
N ASP A 630 28.04 -8.16 9.45
CA ASP A 630 26.92 -9.02 9.91
C ASP A 630 26.82 -10.28 9.03
N GLU A 631 27.41 -11.39 9.50
CA GLU A 631 27.47 -12.64 8.75
C GLU A 631 26.10 -13.25 8.47
N THR A 632 25.19 -13.18 9.44
CA THR A 632 23.84 -13.72 9.29
C THR A 632 23.08 -12.94 8.22
N ALA A 633 23.07 -11.60 8.31
CA ALA A 633 22.38 -10.76 7.35
C ALA A 633 22.94 -10.92 5.92
N ARG A 634 24.27 -11.03 5.76
CA ARG A 634 24.88 -11.27 4.43
C ARG A 634 24.44 -12.59 3.81
N LYS A 635 24.42 -13.69 4.58
CA LYS A 635 24.03 -15.02 4.08
C LYS A 635 22.55 -15.07 3.70
N GLU A 636 21.70 -14.34 4.40
CA GLU A 636 20.27 -14.28 4.12
C GLU A 636 19.92 -13.33 2.96
N LEU A 637 20.77 -12.32 2.67
CA LEU A 637 20.48 -11.26 1.71
C LEU A 637 20.04 -11.79 0.34
N TYR A 638 20.80 -12.68 -0.28
CA TYR A 638 20.43 -13.22 -1.59
C TYR A 638 19.09 -13.97 -1.55
N SER A 639 18.81 -14.72 -0.48
CA SER A 639 17.54 -15.44 -0.32
C SER A 639 16.36 -14.47 -0.24
N LYS A 640 16.52 -13.36 0.51
CA LYS A 640 15.53 -12.28 0.60
C LYS A 640 15.32 -11.63 -0.76
N MET A 641 16.40 -11.18 -1.43
CA MET A 641 16.32 -10.55 -2.74
C MET A 641 15.64 -11.48 -3.76
N SER A 642 16.00 -12.77 -3.80
CA SER A 642 15.48 -13.73 -4.78
C SER A 642 14.06 -14.20 -4.50
N SER A 643 13.50 -13.85 -3.33
CA SER A 643 12.11 -14.09 -2.96
C SER A 643 11.16 -12.98 -3.42
N ILE A 644 11.70 -11.81 -3.79
CA ILE A 644 10.93 -10.67 -4.27
C ILE A 644 10.22 -11.05 -5.56
N LYS A 645 8.90 -10.82 -5.62
CA LYS A 645 8.09 -11.16 -6.79
C LYS A 645 7.99 -9.95 -7.71
N ASP A 646 8.24 -10.16 -9.01
CA ASP A 646 7.82 -9.20 -10.04
C ASP A 646 6.30 -8.93 -9.94
N PRO A 647 5.89 -7.69 -9.61
CA PRO A 647 4.50 -7.33 -9.29
C PRO A 647 3.61 -7.18 -10.52
N ARG A 648 4.18 -7.28 -11.73
CA ARG A 648 3.47 -6.97 -12.96
C ARG A 648 2.58 -8.13 -13.41
N TYR A 649 1.52 -7.78 -14.10
CA TYR A 649 0.66 -8.67 -14.87
C TYR A 649 0.84 -8.36 -16.35
N LEU A 650 1.06 -9.40 -17.16
CA LEU A 650 1.11 -9.30 -18.60
C LEU A 650 -0.30 -9.42 -19.17
N VAL A 651 -0.78 -8.34 -19.77
CA VAL A 651 -2.05 -8.26 -20.48
C VAL A 651 -1.79 -8.42 -21.97
N THR A 652 -2.55 -9.28 -22.64
CA THR A 652 -2.52 -9.41 -24.10
C THR A 652 -3.92 -9.53 -24.65
N TYR A 653 -4.16 -8.89 -25.79
CA TYR A 653 -5.43 -8.92 -26.49
C TYR A 653 -5.21 -8.63 -27.99
N ARG A 654 -6.23 -8.92 -28.80
CA ARG A 654 -6.19 -8.61 -30.23
C ARG A 654 -6.87 -7.27 -30.49
N SER A 655 -6.16 -6.33 -31.11
CA SER A 655 -6.67 -5.01 -31.46
C SER A 655 -7.91 -5.10 -32.36
N THR A 656 -8.83 -4.16 -32.16
CA THR A 656 -9.98 -3.94 -33.03
C THR A 656 -9.61 -3.16 -34.30
N GLY A 657 -8.42 -2.54 -34.32
CA GLY A 657 -7.90 -1.84 -35.48
C GLY A 657 -7.57 -2.81 -36.62
N ASN A 658 -7.73 -2.33 -37.86
CA ASN A 658 -7.34 -3.04 -39.07
C ASN A 658 -6.23 -2.26 -39.82
N SER A 659 -5.68 -2.85 -40.87
CA SER A 659 -4.59 -2.24 -41.66
C SER A 659 -4.95 -0.90 -42.31
N SER A 660 -6.24 -0.52 -42.38
CA SER A 660 -6.65 0.79 -42.91
C SER A 660 -6.43 1.94 -41.91
N LEU A 661 -6.07 1.62 -40.67
CA LEU A 661 -5.80 2.60 -39.60
C LEU A 661 -4.31 2.86 -39.38
N GLN A 662 -3.42 2.45 -40.28
CA GLN A 662 -1.98 2.69 -40.16
C GLN A 662 -1.68 4.17 -39.89
N GLY A 663 -0.81 4.45 -38.92
CA GLY A 663 -0.49 5.82 -38.48
C GLY A 663 -1.58 6.52 -37.67
N ARG A 664 -2.71 5.86 -37.36
CA ARG A 664 -3.70 6.39 -36.43
C ARG A 664 -3.30 6.08 -34.99
N PHE A 665 -3.47 7.08 -34.11
CA PHE A 665 -3.33 6.87 -32.67
C PHE A 665 -4.51 6.06 -32.12
N ILE A 666 -4.20 5.08 -31.29
CA ILE A 666 -5.14 4.27 -30.52
C ILE A 666 -4.90 4.57 -29.04
N ASP A 667 -5.92 5.14 -28.40
CA ASP A 667 -5.96 5.36 -26.96
C ASP A 667 -6.32 4.04 -26.28
N VAL A 668 -5.53 3.64 -25.28
CA VAL A 668 -5.71 2.37 -24.56
C VAL A 668 -5.90 2.67 -23.08
N ALA A 669 -7.03 2.24 -22.52
CA ALA A 669 -7.30 2.36 -21.10
C ALA A 669 -7.49 0.98 -20.47
N THR A 670 -7.00 0.81 -19.25
CA THR A 670 -7.28 -0.35 -18.39
C THR A 670 -7.97 0.11 -17.13
N GLN A 671 -9.01 -0.62 -16.74
CA GLN A 671 -9.63 -0.50 -15.42
C GLN A 671 -9.47 -1.82 -14.69
N ILE A 672 -9.03 -1.72 -13.43
CA ILE A 672 -8.89 -2.83 -12.51
C ILE A 672 -10.03 -2.75 -11.51
N TYR A 673 -10.73 -3.87 -11.35
CA TYR A 673 -11.72 -4.02 -10.30
C TYR A 673 -11.41 -5.27 -9.47
N TYR A 674 -11.05 -5.04 -8.22
CA TYR A 674 -10.78 -6.12 -7.27
C TYR A 674 -11.13 -5.68 -5.86
N ARG A 675 -11.81 -6.55 -5.10
CA ARG A 675 -12.21 -6.29 -3.70
C ARG A 675 -12.88 -4.91 -3.49
N LYS A 676 -13.78 -4.52 -4.40
CA LYS A 676 -14.49 -3.22 -4.43
C LYS A 676 -13.64 -1.97 -4.63
N THR A 677 -12.35 -2.15 -4.79
CA THR A 677 -11.48 -1.05 -5.14
C THR A 677 -11.34 -1.03 -6.65
N THR A 678 -11.42 0.18 -7.20
CA THR A 678 -11.07 0.47 -8.57
C THR A 678 -9.70 1.12 -8.62
N GLY A 679 -9.00 0.87 -9.71
CA GLY A 679 -7.92 1.71 -10.18
C GLY A 679 -7.91 1.69 -11.68
N ALA A 680 -7.34 2.69 -12.30
CA ALA A 680 -7.27 2.79 -13.74
C ALA A 680 -5.86 3.21 -14.16
N ALA A 681 -5.41 2.73 -15.31
CA ALA A 681 -4.25 3.27 -16.02
C ALA A 681 -4.58 3.45 -17.52
N ASP A 682 -3.85 4.33 -18.17
CA ASP A 682 -4.01 4.67 -19.58
C ASP A 682 -2.65 4.69 -20.27
N GLY A 683 -2.68 4.52 -21.59
CA GLY A 683 -1.55 4.53 -22.49
C GLY A 683 -2.06 4.66 -23.92
N GLY A 684 -1.20 4.36 -24.89
CA GLY A 684 -1.61 4.41 -26.29
C GLY A 684 -0.47 4.07 -27.24
N TYR A 685 -0.82 3.87 -28.50
CA TYR A 685 0.14 3.55 -29.55
C TYR A 685 -0.36 4.03 -30.91
N PHE A 686 0.57 4.17 -31.86
CA PHE A 686 0.23 4.36 -33.26
C PHE A 686 0.19 2.99 -33.95
N VAL A 687 -0.84 2.76 -34.80
CA VAL A 687 -0.93 1.52 -35.58
C VAL A 687 0.29 1.42 -36.51
N PRO A 688 1.10 0.34 -36.41
CA PRO A 688 2.34 0.18 -37.17
C PRO A 688 2.13 -0.03 -38.67
#